data_AF-A0A7M7PNF1-F1
#
_entry.id   AF-A0A7M7PNF1-F1
#
_cell.length_a   1.000
_cell.length_b   1.000
_cell.length_c   1.000
_cell.angle_alpha   90.00
_cell.angle_beta   90.00
_cell.angle_gamma   90.00
#
_symmetry.space_group_name_H-M   'P 1'
#
loop_
_entity.id
_entity.type
_entity.pdbx_description
1 polymer ?
#
loop_
_entity_poly.entity_id
_entity_poly.type
_entity_poly.pdbx_seq_one_letter_code
_entity_poly.pdbx_strand_id
1 'polypeptide(L)'
;MNADAIDHAQEQLDKFGPHEDAWGLLCPEKEVERLEHPKENVDVEDCDGDLDIPDLKNEPKKDDYSIELRSVKISKQDGHSLMRSLNEKQQSVFYKIRQWCLDRVNGKSVEPFHMFLTGGAGTGKSHLIKCLYYEATRILARMLPHPDDVSVLKMAPTGVAAYNINGHTIHSILSIPINAQVLYQPLSDEKISVLRNKLAELQILIIDEVSMVDQKMMSYIHGRLRQIKQSRDQTAFAGVSVIAVGDMYQLPPVLGTPLYKDTLNGALWNANFKKVELEDIMRQKDDTQFAFLLNRLRVKQGEEILCDEDLAMLKSCETGEECENALHIYACNNEVDAWNKKLLHTKCGDVICVKAQDMDKDVKKGNQIREKPYTKMKTQLPPYLWIAVNARVMLLKNIDVSKGLTNGCFGNVTEIITDHTNLNPVCIKVNFEKADIGIHSIEMSQESIGKKYVRKQFPLKLAYACTIHKVQGSTLDKAVVSLKNVFQSGQAYVGLSRVTSLSGLVIEHFDPKRIYCNPEIKERIEIMKPFIENETSEDIHDYNFSLVMQNVQGLKQHFIDFKSQCQFVNVDCICLTETWINDNDLCDVVLDNFRFYHQPRHLSYCNSGVGNVLKEQSHGGVGMYIKNTYSSRLDISVDNLEFIAILVTKPVSVVISVVYRPPSYSIKSFCESLDNLLDALHKRSIRCIVMGDFNEDLFKGSSQVNKLMCNKGYKQHVVNATTEKGTMIDHVYSKGLDLLETEVIPTYYSYHEAVKIAF
;
A
#
# COMPACT_ATOMS: atom_id res chain seq x y z
N MET A 1 -15.31 53.07 42.07
CA MET A 1 -15.67 52.61 40.71
C MET A 1 -17.10 53.08 40.44
N ASN A 2 -17.30 53.87 39.37
CA ASN A 2 -18.58 54.53 39.05
C ASN A 2 -19.64 53.50 38.64
N ALA A 3 -20.82 53.56 39.25
CA ALA A 3 -21.94 52.67 38.96
C ALA A 3 -22.40 52.77 37.48
N ASP A 4 -22.36 53.97 36.90
CA ASP A 4 -22.74 54.21 35.51
C ASP A 4 -21.83 53.49 34.49
N ALA A 5 -20.58 53.21 34.85
CA ALA A 5 -19.65 52.47 33.99
C ALA A 5 -19.96 50.96 33.97
N ILE A 6 -20.54 50.44 35.05
CA ILE A 6 -20.91 49.03 35.17
C ILE A 6 -22.21 48.77 34.40
N ASP A 7 -23.19 49.66 34.52
CA ASP A 7 -24.45 49.54 33.78
C ASP A 7 -24.24 49.69 32.27
N HIS A 8 -23.34 50.59 31.84
CA HIS A 8 -23.00 50.71 30.42
C HIS A 8 -22.27 49.46 29.88
N ALA A 9 -21.38 48.86 30.68
CA ALA A 9 -20.70 47.61 30.31
C ALA A 9 -21.66 46.41 30.25
N GLN A 10 -22.65 46.37 31.14
CA GLN A 10 -23.70 45.35 31.17
C GLN A 10 -24.61 45.46 29.93
N GLU A 11 -25.02 46.67 29.55
CA GLU A 11 -25.78 46.92 28.32
C GLU A 11 -25.00 46.54 27.06
N GLN A 12 -23.69 46.75 27.01
CA GLN A 12 -22.86 46.32 25.88
C GLN A 12 -22.67 44.80 25.82
N LEU A 13 -22.54 44.13 26.98
CA LEU A 13 -22.44 42.68 27.07
C LEU A 13 -23.72 41.98 26.59
N ASP A 14 -24.89 42.54 26.91
CA ASP A 14 -26.18 41.98 26.52
C ASP A 14 -26.51 42.23 25.04
N LYS A 15 -25.95 43.29 24.42
CA LYS A 15 -26.17 43.62 23.01
C LYS A 15 -25.18 42.95 22.05
N PHE A 16 -23.92 42.76 22.45
CA PHE A 16 -22.85 42.26 21.57
C PHE A 16 -22.26 40.91 22.00
N GLY A 17 -22.66 40.36 23.15
CA GLY A 17 -21.97 39.22 23.76
C GLY A 17 -20.62 39.63 24.36
N PRO A 18 -19.92 38.71 25.06
CA PRO A 18 -18.61 39.02 25.64
C PRO A 18 -17.61 39.41 24.54
N HIS A 19 -17.00 40.59 24.67
CA HIS A 19 -15.83 40.97 23.88
C HIS A 19 -14.68 40.00 24.20
N GLU A 20 -14.24 39.23 23.21
CA GLU A 20 -12.92 38.58 23.25
C GLU A 20 -11.82 39.66 23.28
N ASP A 21 -10.69 39.35 23.92
CA ASP A 21 -9.43 40.13 23.94
C ASP A 21 -9.30 41.37 24.85
N ALA A 22 -9.29 41.14 26.17
CA ALA A 22 -8.60 42.04 27.12
C ALA A 22 -7.45 41.39 27.91
N TRP A 23 -7.14 40.10 27.66
CA TRP A 23 -6.05 39.37 28.33
C TRP A 23 -4.89 38.99 27.40
N GLY A 24 -4.96 39.34 26.11
CA GLY A 24 -3.93 39.03 25.10
C GLY A 24 -2.78 40.04 24.98
N LEU A 25 -2.67 41.02 25.90
CA LEU A 25 -1.69 42.12 25.83
C LEU A 25 -0.61 42.12 26.92
N LEU A 26 -0.42 41.00 27.65
CA LEU A 26 0.64 40.90 28.65
C LEU A 26 1.62 39.74 28.35
N CYS A 27 2.79 40.16 27.86
CA CYS A 27 4.14 39.57 27.95
C CYS A 27 4.56 38.43 26.98
N PRO A 28 5.46 38.74 26.02
CA PRO A 28 6.21 37.78 25.19
C PRO A 28 7.60 37.45 25.76
N GLU A 29 7.71 36.95 27.00
CA GLU A 29 9.03 36.70 27.64
C GLU A 29 9.19 35.37 28.40
N LYS A 30 8.16 34.52 28.52
CA LYS A 30 8.27 33.27 29.30
C LYS A 30 8.86 32.04 28.60
N GLU A 31 9.16 32.14 27.30
CA GLU A 31 9.65 31.00 26.52
C GLU A 31 11.15 31.07 26.18
N VAL A 32 11.78 32.24 26.37
CA VAL A 32 13.24 32.41 26.22
C VAL A 32 13.97 31.97 27.49
N GLU A 33 13.42 32.23 28.68
CA GLU A 33 14.02 31.79 29.96
C GLU A 33 13.97 30.27 30.18
N ARG A 34 13.11 29.54 29.45
CA ARG A 34 12.99 28.08 29.58
C ARG A 34 14.19 27.32 28.98
N LEU A 35 15.02 27.97 28.15
CA LEU A 35 16.12 27.33 27.44
C LEU A 35 17.50 27.49 28.12
N GLU A 36 17.66 28.31 29.16
CA GLU A 36 19.00 28.65 29.68
C GLU A 36 19.44 27.96 30.99
N HIS A 37 18.63 27.15 31.70
CA HIS A 37 19.07 26.53 32.98
C HIS A 37 18.88 25.00 33.05
N PRO A 38 19.83 24.23 33.62
CA PRO A 38 19.77 22.77 33.62
C PRO A 38 19.01 22.21 34.83
N LYS A 39 18.06 21.31 34.53
CA LYS A 39 17.45 20.23 35.34
C LYS A 39 17.29 20.45 36.85
N GLU A 40 16.09 20.84 37.28
CA GLU A 40 15.47 20.34 38.52
C GLU A 40 13.97 20.06 38.30
N ASN A 41 13.50 18.97 38.93
CA ASN A 41 12.13 18.47 38.84
C ASN A 41 11.15 19.42 39.54
N VAL A 42 10.23 20.04 38.80
CA VAL A 42 9.02 20.67 39.33
C VAL A 42 7.84 20.35 38.41
N ASP A 43 6.72 19.95 39.02
CA ASP A 43 5.46 19.63 38.38
C ASP A 43 4.98 20.77 37.47
N VAL A 44 4.71 20.46 36.21
CA VAL A 44 4.27 21.40 35.18
C VAL A 44 2.74 21.42 35.19
N GLU A 45 2.14 22.56 35.54
CA GLU A 45 0.74 22.86 35.22
C GLU A 45 0.62 23.08 33.70
N ASP A 46 -0.19 22.24 33.06
CA ASP A 46 -0.41 22.19 31.61
C ASP A 46 -1.08 23.47 31.08
N CYS A 47 -0.42 24.14 30.14
CA CYS A 47 -1.06 25.10 29.24
C CYS A 47 -1.75 24.34 28.10
N ASP A 48 -3.00 23.95 28.32
CA ASP A 48 -3.86 23.26 27.35
C ASP A 48 -4.22 24.17 26.15
N GLY A 49 -3.42 24.07 25.10
CA GLY A 49 -3.82 24.40 23.72
C GLY A 49 -4.14 23.11 22.96
N ASP A 50 -5.32 22.54 23.19
CA ASP A 50 -5.74 21.24 22.65
C ASP A 50 -5.78 21.22 21.10
N LEU A 51 -4.88 20.45 20.49
CA LEU A 51 -4.90 20.12 19.06
C LEU A 51 -5.75 18.86 18.83
N ASP A 52 -7.04 19.08 18.61
CA ASP A 52 -7.99 18.01 18.34
C ASP A 52 -7.87 17.48 16.89
N ILE A 53 -7.52 16.19 16.75
CA ILE A 53 -7.74 15.42 15.50
C ILE A 53 -8.90 14.43 15.69
N PRO A 54 -10.10 14.72 15.14
CA PRO A 54 -11.29 13.88 15.26
C PRO A 54 -11.21 12.45 14.70
N ASP A 55 -10.27 12.13 13.79
CA ASP A 55 -10.28 10.84 13.05
C ASP A 55 -10.12 9.60 13.93
N LEU A 56 -9.48 9.76 15.08
CA LEU A 56 -9.22 8.69 16.03
C LEU A 56 -10.40 8.44 16.98
N LYS A 57 -11.53 9.18 16.90
CA LYS A 57 -12.59 9.19 17.95
C LYS A 57 -13.97 8.57 17.60
N ASN A 58 -14.11 7.80 16.52
CA ASN A 58 -15.41 7.18 16.16
C ASN A 58 -15.87 6.00 17.06
N GLU A 59 -16.80 6.25 18.00
CA GLU A 59 -17.51 5.17 18.72
C GLU A 59 -18.30 4.27 17.74
N PRO A 60 -18.23 2.93 17.88
CA PRO A 60 -19.06 2.03 17.08
C PRO A 60 -20.53 2.20 17.45
N LYS A 61 -21.42 2.28 16.45
CA LYS A 61 -22.87 2.22 16.65
C LYS A 61 -23.23 0.93 17.40
N LYS A 62 -24.13 1.03 18.38
CA LYS A 62 -24.88 -0.14 18.86
C LYS A 62 -25.82 -0.55 17.74
N ASP A 63 -25.89 -1.86 17.49
CA ASP A 63 -26.86 -2.53 16.61
C ASP A 63 -26.51 -2.50 15.11
N ASP A 64 -25.44 -3.22 14.74
CA ASP A 64 -25.43 -4.14 13.58
C ASP A 64 -24.17 -5.03 13.65
N TYR A 65 -24.34 -6.36 13.69
CA TYR A 65 -23.24 -7.32 13.88
C TYR A 65 -22.62 -7.80 12.55
N SER A 66 -22.61 -6.96 11.52
CA SER A 66 -22.07 -7.29 10.20
C SER A 66 -20.78 -6.50 9.90
N ILE A 67 -19.68 -7.23 9.69
CA ILE A 67 -18.45 -6.66 9.13
C ILE A 67 -18.47 -6.83 7.60
N GLU A 68 -18.95 -5.86 6.85
CA GLU A 68 -18.84 -5.91 5.39
C GLU A 68 -17.40 -5.62 4.96
N LEU A 69 -16.75 -6.60 4.33
CA LEU A 69 -15.39 -6.49 3.81
C LEU A 69 -15.47 -6.14 2.33
N ARG A 70 -14.81 -5.05 1.94
CA ARG A 70 -14.80 -4.59 0.54
C ARG A 70 -13.75 -5.40 -0.24
N SER A 71 -14.19 -6.33 -1.08
CA SER A 71 -13.32 -6.98 -2.07
C SER A 71 -13.49 -6.29 -3.43
N VAL A 72 -12.56 -5.40 -3.78
CA VAL A 72 -12.50 -4.90 -5.16
C VAL A 72 -11.86 -6.00 -6.01
N LYS A 73 -12.65 -6.63 -6.88
CA LYS A 73 -12.12 -7.59 -7.86
C LYS A 73 -11.34 -6.84 -8.93
N ILE A 74 -10.02 -6.82 -8.79
CA ILE A 74 -9.10 -6.32 -9.82
C ILE A 74 -9.04 -7.38 -10.93
N SER A 75 -9.20 -6.96 -12.19
CA SER A 75 -9.10 -7.89 -13.33
C SER A 75 -7.66 -8.43 -13.47
N LYS A 76 -7.49 -9.58 -14.13
CA LYS A 76 -6.15 -10.16 -14.36
C LYS A 76 -5.24 -9.18 -15.14
N GLN A 77 -5.79 -8.49 -16.14
CA GLN A 77 -5.05 -7.53 -16.97
C GLN A 77 -4.62 -6.29 -16.18
N ASP A 78 -5.50 -5.78 -15.30
CA ASP A 78 -5.16 -4.66 -14.42
C ASP A 78 -4.10 -5.08 -13.40
N GLY A 79 -4.20 -6.28 -12.83
CA GLY A 79 -3.21 -6.86 -11.92
C GLY A 79 -1.82 -6.93 -12.55
N HIS A 80 -1.71 -7.46 -13.77
CA HIS A 80 -0.46 -7.51 -14.51
C HIS A 80 0.10 -6.10 -14.80
N SER A 81 -0.76 -5.16 -15.17
CA SER A 81 -0.34 -3.77 -15.42
C SER A 81 0.22 -3.09 -14.17
N LEU A 82 -0.35 -3.38 -13.00
CA LEU A 82 0.18 -2.91 -11.72
C LEU A 82 1.58 -3.50 -11.46
N MET A 83 1.75 -4.81 -11.62
CA MET A 83 3.02 -5.52 -11.40
C MET A 83 4.13 -5.01 -12.35
N ARG A 84 3.81 -4.75 -13.62
CA ARG A 84 4.75 -4.19 -14.61
C ARG A 84 5.34 -2.84 -14.23
N SER A 85 4.62 -2.06 -13.44
CA SER A 85 5.02 -0.69 -13.09
C SER A 85 5.89 -0.60 -11.82
N LEU A 86 6.24 -1.74 -11.21
CA LEU A 86 7.10 -1.80 -10.03
C LEU A 86 8.58 -1.56 -10.43
N ASN A 87 9.30 -0.77 -9.63
CA ASN A 87 10.77 -0.67 -9.76
C ASN A 87 11.49 -1.86 -9.13
N GLU A 88 12.81 -1.93 -9.30
CA GLU A 88 13.64 -3.04 -8.81
C GLU A 88 13.47 -3.29 -7.30
N LYS A 89 13.51 -2.24 -6.47
CA LYS A 89 13.37 -2.38 -5.01
C LYS A 89 11.97 -2.81 -4.58
N GLN A 90 10.93 -2.35 -5.27
CA GLN A 90 9.55 -2.79 -5.03
C GLN A 90 9.34 -4.24 -5.53
N GLN A 91 9.96 -4.61 -6.66
CA GLN A 91 9.94 -5.96 -7.20
C GLN A 91 10.61 -6.97 -6.27
N SER A 92 11.76 -6.65 -5.68
CA SER A 92 12.44 -7.55 -4.74
C SER A 92 11.57 -7.85 -3.51
N VAL A 93 10.89 -6.83 -2.96
CA VAL A 93 9.90 -6.99 -1.88
C VAL A 93 8.71 -7.82 -2.34
N PHE A 94 8.17 -7.51 -3.52
CA PHE A 94 7.05 -8.21 -4.11
C PHE A 94 7.33 -9.71 -4.25
N TYR A 95 8.46 -10.08 -4.84
CA TYR A 95 8.83 -11.48 -5.04
C TYR A 95 9.17 -12.21 -3.75
N LYS A 96 9.80 -11.56 -2.77
CA LYS A 96 10.04 -12.16 -1.44
C LYS A 96 8.73 -12.52 -0.74
N ILE A 97 7.73 -11.63 -0.78
CA ILE A 97 6.42 -11.88 -0.18
C ILE A 97 5.63 -12.91 -0.99
N ARG A 98 5.69 -12.86 -2.33
CA ARG A 98 5.10 -13.87 -3.21
C ARG A 98 5.63 -15.26 -2.88
N GLN A 99 6.95 -15.39 -2.76
CA GLN A 99 7.61 -16.66 -2.42
C GLN A 99 7.15 -17.18 -1.06
N TRP A 100 7.07 -16.32 -0.05
CA TRP A 100 6.52 -16.70 1.26
C TRP A 100 5.07 -17.23 1.14
N CYS A 101 4.23 -16.60 0.32
CA CYS A 101 2.85 -17.05 0.10
C CYS A 101 2.81 -18.42 -0.59
N LEU A 102 3.65 -18.66 -1.60
CA LEU A 102 3.74 -19.95 -2.28
C LEU A 102 4.21 -21.04 -1.33
N ASP A 103 5.25 -20.78 -0.54
CA ASP A 103 5.77 -21.74 0.43
C ASP A 103 4.71 -22.11 1.48
N ARG A 104 3.92 -21.14 1.95
CA ARG A 104 2.76 -21.39 2.83
C ARG A 104 1.73 -22.32 2.20
N VAL A 105 1.28 -22.02 0.98
CA VAL A 105 0.25 -22.80 0.28
C VAL A 105 0.74 -24.21 -0.03
N ASN A 106 2.03 -24.36 -0.32
CA ASN A 106 2.66 -25.65 -0.61
C ASN A 106 3.03 -26.45 0.66
N GLY A 107 2.54 -26.03 1.83
CA GLY A 107 2.67 -26.77 3.09
C GLY A 107 4.06 -26.69 3.75
N LYS A 108 4.94 -25.79 3.30
CA LYS A 108 6.22 -25.56 3.97
C LYS A 108 5.98 -24.79 5.27
N SER A 109 6.70 -25.19 6.32
CA SER A 109 6.71 -24.46 7.58
C SER A 109 7.61 -23.22 7.46
N VAL A 110 7.03 -22.11 7.01
CA VAL A 110 7.71 -20.81 7.01
C VAL A 110 7.37 -20.01 8.27
N GLU A 111 8.28 -19.16 8.72
CA GLU A 111 8.00 -18.25 9.84
C GLU A 111 7.21 -17.03 9.36
N PRO A 112 6.31 -16.45 10.18
CA PRO A 112 5.66 -15.18 9.83
C PRO A 112 6.69 -14.05 9.75
N PHE A 113 6.44 -13.09 8.88
CA PHE A 113 7.31 -11.93 8.71
C PHE A 113 6.65 -10.64 9.21
N HIS A 114 7.46 -9.74 9.78
CA HIS A 114 7.02 -8.41 10.16
C HIS A 114 7.89 -7.38 9.44
N MET A 115 7.30 -6.69 8.47
CA MET A 115 7.98 -5.74 7.58
C MET A 115 7.49 -4.32 7.87
N PHE A 116 8.42 -3.39 7.99
CA PHE A 116 8.17 -1.95 7.99
C PHE A 116 8.63 -1.35 6.66
N LEU A 117 7.67 -0.97 5.82
CA LEU A 117 7.89 -0.30 4.55
C LEU A 117 7.81 1.22 4.75
N THR A 118 8.94 1.90 4.57
CA THR A 118 9.08 3.35 4.66
C THR A 118 9.54 3.96 3.34
N GLY A 119 9.49 5.27 3.24
CA GLY A 119 9.97 6.03 2.09
C GLY A 119 9.34 7.41 2.05
N GLY A 120 9.99 8.34 1.34
CA GLY A 120 9.54 9.72 1.23
C GLY A 120 8.21 9.90 0.50
N ALA A 121 7.83 11.16 0.30
CA ALA A 121 6.66 11.51 -0.49
C ALA A 121 6.84 11.00 -1.94
N GLY A 122 5.78 10.41 -2.51
CA GLY A 122 5.80 10.01 -3.92
C GLY A 122 6.58 8.74 -4.28
N THR A 123 7.10 7.98 -3.31
CA THR A 123 7.90 6.76 -3.57
C THR A 123 7.10 5.50 -3.93
N GLY A 124 5.77 5.62 -4.09
CA GLY A 124 4.93 4.49 -4.54
C GLY A 124 4.51 3.49 -3.45
N LYS A 125 4.61 3.81 -2.16
CA LYS A 125 4.18 2.92 -1.05
C LYS A 125 2.78 2.31 -1.24
N SER A 126 1.76 3.15 -1.47
CA SER A 126 0.37 2.69 -1.68
C SER A 126 0.21 1.86 -2.97
N HIS A 127 1.08 2.07 -3.96
CA HIS A 127 1.10 1.27 -5.18
C HIS A 127 1.63 -0.15 -4.91
N LEU A 128 2.71 -0.26 -4.13
CA LEU A 128 3.22 -1.56 -3.68
C LEU A 128 2.20 -2.31 -2.81
N ILE A 129 1.47 -1.61 -1.92
CA ILE A 129 0.35 -2.21 -1.15
C ILE A 129 -0.66 -2.88 -2.08
N LYS A 130 -1.06 -2.20 -3.17
CA LYS A 130 -2.05 -2.75 -4.12
C LYS A 130 -1.53 -4.01 -4.80
N CYS A 131 -0.27 -4.02 -5.21
CA CYS A 131 0.36 -5.17 -5.86
C CYS A 131 0.47 -6.38 -4.91
N LEU A 132 0.97 -6.14 -3.70
CA LEU A 132 1.09 -7.17 -2.67
C LEU A 132 -0.27 -7.75 -2.27
N TYR A 133 -1.27 -6.89 -2.08
CA TYR A 133 -2.62 -7.31 -1.75
C TYR A 133 -3.21 -8.21 -2.84
N TYR A 134 -3.12 -7.79 -4.10
CA TYR A 134 -3.65 -8.56 -5.23
C TYR A 134 -3.02 -9.96 -5.30
N GLU A 135 -1.69 -10.05 -5.29
CA GLU A 135 -0.99 -11.31 -5.48
C GLU A 135 -1.11 -12.23 -4.26
N ALA A 136 -0.95 -11.69 -3.06
CA ALA A 136 -1.06 -12.49 -1.83
C ALA A 136 -2.48 -13.04 -1.66
N THR A 137 -3.53 -12.24 -1.93
CA THR A 137 -4.91 -12.75 -1.89
C THR A 137 -5.13 -13.83 -2.95
N ARG A 138 -4.62 -13.68 -4.18
CA ARG A 138 -4.72 -14.69 -5.24
C ARG A 138 -4.11 -16.03 -4.83
N ILE A 139 -2.90 -16.01 -4.27
CA ILE A 139 -2.15 -17.21 -3.90
C ILE A 139 -2.77 -17.86 -2.65
N LEU A 140 -2.98 -17.08 -1.59
CA LEU A 140 -3.45 -17.59 -0.30
C LEU A 140 -4.92 -18.02 -0.33
N ALA A 141 -5.73 -17.55 -1.30
CA ALA A 141 -7.09 -18.02 -1.48
C ALA A 141 -7.20 -19.55 -1.66
N ARG A 142 -6.12 -20.21 -2.11
CA ARG A 142 -6.04 -21.68 -2.26
C ARG A 142 -6.13 -22.44 -0.94
N MET A 143 -5.84 -21.77 0.19
CA MET A 143 -5.90 -22.35 1.53
C MET A 143 -7.23 -22.10 2.23
N LEU A 144 -8.08 -21.21 1.69
CA LEU A 144 -9.29 -20.79 2.38
C LEU A 144 -10.38 -21.88 2.27
N PRO A 145 -11.03 -22.24 3.39
CA PRO A 145 -12.13 -23.21 3.38
C PRO A 145 -13.39 -22.61 2.74
N HIS A 146 -13.63 -21.29 2.90
CA HIS A 146 -14.75 -20.60 2.30
C HIS A 146 -14.31 -19.40 1.44
N PRO A 147 -15.00 -19.11 0.31
CA PRO A 147 -14.66 -17.98 -0.56
C PRO A 147 -14.73 -16.60 0.11
N ASP A 148 -15.51 -16.47 1.18
CA ASP A 148 -15.72 -15.22 1.92
C ASP A 148 -14.69 -14.99 3.04
N ASP A 149 -13.84 -15.98 3.31
CA ASP A 149 -12.79 -15.87 4.34
C ASP A 149 -11.70 -14.89 3.91
N VAL A 150 -11.06 -14.25 4.90
CA VAL A 150 -10.02 -13.25 4.63
C VAL A 150 -8.65 -13.82 4.90
N SER A 151 -7.84 -13.95 3.85
CA SER A 151 -6.41 -14.27 3.96
C SER A 151 -5.52 -13.04 4.14
N VAL A 152 -5.92 -11.89 3.58
CA VAL A 152 -5.17 -10.62 3.64
C VAL A 152 -6.10 -9.47 4.03
N LEU A 153 -5.75 -8.73 5.08
CA LEU A 153 -6.54 -7.60 5.58
C LEU A 153 -5.74 -6.29 5.47
N LYS A 154 -6.39 -5.22 4.97
CA LYS A 154 -5.84 -3.86 4.93
C LYS A 154 -6.52 -2.98 5.95
N MET A 155 -5.74 -2.26 6.74
CA MET A 155 -6.25 -1.28 7.69
C MET A 155 -5.41 -0.02 7.75
N ALA A 156 -5.99 1.06 8.27
CA ALA A 156 -5.31 2.32 8.51
C ALA A 156 -5.90 3.03 9.76
N PRO A 157 -5.18 3.94 10.42
CA PRO A 157 -5.68 4.64 11.61
C PRO A 157 -6.81 5.63 11.29
N THR A 158 -6.80 6.28 10.12
CA THR A 158 -7.80 7.30 9.72
C THR A 158 -8.75 6.80 8.64
N GLY A 159 -9.94 7.41 8.57
CA GLY A 159 -10.97 7.07 7.57
C GLY A 159 -10.52 7.36 6.13
N VAL A 160 -9.84 8.49 5.90
CA VAL A 160 -9.29 8.86 4.59
C VAL A 160 -8.23 7.86 4.13
N ALA A 161 -7.27 7.52 5.00
CA ALA A 161 -6.22 6.57 4.66
C ALA A 161 -6.78 5.17 4.39
N ALA A 162 -7.73 4.71 5.21
CA ALA A 162 -8.41 3.43 5.01
C ALA A 162 -9.13 3.38 3.66
N TYR A 163 -9.85 4.44 3.28
CA TYR A 163 -10.51 4.52 1.99
C TYR A 163 -9.51 4.52 0.82
N ASN A 164 -8.39 5.23 0.93
CA ASN A 164 -7.38 5.32 -0.13
C ASN A 164 -6.75 3.97 -0.51
N ILE A 165 -6.62 3.05 0.46
CA ILE A 165 -6.14 1.68 0.21
C ILE A 165 -7.27 0.68 -0.01
N ASN A 166 -8.53 1.12 -0.09
CA ASN A 166 -9.72 0.24 -0.08
C ASN A 166 -9.67 -0.76 1.09
N GLY A 167 -9.40 -0.27 2.29
CA GLY A 167 -9.34 -1.02 3.55
C GLY A 167 -10.30 -0.45 4.60
N HIS A 168 -10.06 -0.81 5.86
CA HIS A 168 -10.92 -0.44 7.00
C HIS A 168 -10.15 0.36 8.05
N THR A 169 -10.83 1.11 8.91
CA THR A 169 -10.11 1.75 10.02
C THR A 169 -9.77 0.71 11.09
N ILE A 170 -8.60 0.85 11.73
CA ILE A 170 -8.12 -0.07 12.78
C ILE A 170 -9.19 -0.24 13.87
N HIS A 171 -9.79 0.88 14.31
CA HIS A 171 -10.85 0.89 15.31
C HIS A 171 -12.10 0.10 14.90
N SER A 172 -12.58 0.29 13.66
CA SER A 172 -13.82 -0.35 13.22
C SER A 172 -13.63 -1.86 13.02
N ILE A 173 -12.54 -2.26 12.36
CA ILE A 173 -12.34 -3.66 11.97
C ILE A 173 -11.95 -4.54 13.15
N LEU A 174 -11.11 -4.04 14.06
CA LEU A 174 -10.68 -4.79 15.23
C LEU A 174 -11.55 -4.53 16.45
N SER A 175 -12.58 -3.67 16.38
CA SER A 175 -13.41 -3.27 17.53
C SER A 175 -12.56 -2.78 18.72
N ILE A 176 -11.63 -1.87 18.45
CA ILE A 176 -10.74 -1.28 19.45
C ILE A 176 -11.37 0.01 20.00
N PRO A 177 -11.59 0.12 21.32
CA PRO A 177 -12.12 1.33 21.92
C PRO A 177 -11.10 2.47 21.83
N ILE A 178 -11.61 3.67 21.60
CA ILE A 178 -10.82 4.88 21.35
C ILE A 178 -10.20 5.42 22.63
N ASN A 179 -11.02 5.47 23.69
CA ASN A 179 -10.61 5.94 25.01
C ASN A 179 -10.41 4.76 25.93
N ALA A 180 -9.54 3.82 25.55
CA ALA A 180 -9.26 2.68 26.39
C ALA A 180 -8.50 3.16 27.64
N GLN A 181 -9.08 3.09 28.83
CA GLN A 181 -8.39 3.49 30.07
C GLN A 181 -7.35 2.45 30.50
N VAL A 182 -7.47 1.21 30.01
CA VAL A 182 -6.61 0.08 30.36
C VAL A 182 -5.71 -0.29 29.17
N LEU A 183 -4.56 -0.90 29.47
CA LEU A 183 -3.60 -1.39 28.47
C LEU A 183 -4.24 -2.36 27.46
N TYR A 184 -5.19 -3.19 27.89
CA TYR A 184 -5.95 -4.07 27.01
C TYR A 184 -7.33 -4.38 27.58
N GLN A 185 -8.37 -4.39 26.73
CA GLN A 185 -9.71 -4.84 27.08
C GLN A 185 -10.15 -5.97 26.13
N PRO A 186 -10.47 -7.16 26.65
CA PRO A 186 -10.99 -8.26 25.83
C PRO A 186 -12.41 -7.96 25.34
N LEU A 187 -12.78 -8.52 24.18
CA LEU A 187 -14.17 -8.48 23.70
C LEU A 187 -15.05 -9.52 24.42
N SER A 188 -16.37 -9.31 24.32
CA SER A 188 -17.36 -10.34 24.61
C SER A 188 -17.29 -11.49 23.60
N ASP A 189 -17.75 -12.66 24.03
CA ASP A 189 -17.73 -13.89 23.21
C ASP A 189 -18.52 -13.75 21.89
N GLU A 190 -19.63 -13.01 21.91
CA GLU A 190 -20.43 -12.76 20.69
C GLU A 190 -19.64 -11.97 19.64
N LYS A 191 -19.05 -10.83 20.04
CA LYS A 191 -18.29 -9.97 19.11
C LYS A 191 -17.04 -10.67 18.61
N ILE A 192 -16.39 -11.43 19.46
CA ILE A 192 -15.19 -12.15 19.08
C ILE A 192 -15.49 -13.33 18.17
N SER A 193 -16.64 -13.98 18.33
CA SER A 193 -17.11 -15.04 17.43
C SER A 193 -17.29 -14.51 16.01
N VAL A 194 -17.90 -13.32 15.85
CA VAL A 194 -18.02 -12.66 14.53
C VAL A 194 -16.66 -12.39 13.90
N LEU A 195 -15.70 -11.87 14.67
CA LEU A 195 -14.34 -11.62 14.17
C LEU A 195 -13.61 -12.93 13.83
N ARG A 196 -13.78 -13.98 14.64
CA ARG A 196 -13.19 -15.30 14.39
C ARG A 196 -13.70 -15.90 13.10
N ASN A 197 -15.02 -15.88 12.87
CA ASN A 197 -15.60 -16.43 11.65
C ASN A 197 -15.05 -15.77 10.38
N LYS A 198 -14.61 -14.50 10.44
CA LYS A 198 -14.10 -13.77 9.27
C LYS A 198 -12.59 -13.75 9.15
N LEU A 199 -11.88 -13.71 10.28
CA LEU A 199 -10.43 -13.48 10.35
C LEU A 199 -9.65 -14.70 10.88
N ALA A 200 -10.30 -15.85 11.07
CA ALA A 200 -9.64 -17.09 11.48
C ALA A 200 -8.49 -17.48 10.55
N GLU A 201 -8.66 -17.28 9.24
CA GLU A 201 -7.67 -17.65 8.20
C GLU A 201 -6.71 -16.53 7.82
N LEU A 202 -6.75 -15.39 8.52
CA LEU A 202 -5.90 -14.22 8.23
C LEU A 202 -4.41 -14.57 8.29
N GLN A 203 -3.69 -14.43 7.18
CA GLN A 203 -2.25 -14.70 7.09
C GLN A 203 -1.42 -13.42 7.08
N ILE A 204 -1.92 -12.37 6.41
CA ILE A 204 -1.20 -11.10 6.24
C ILE A 204 -2.08 -9.91 6.65
N LEU A 205 -1.53 -9.04 7.49
CA LEU A 205 -2.14 -7.78 7.92
C LEU A 205 -1.33 -6.59 7.41
N ILE A 206 -1.94 -5.74 6.60
CA ILE A 206 -1.34 -4.52 6.06
C ILE A 206 -1.88 -3.32 6.85
N ILE A 207 -0.98 -2.48 7.36
CA ILE A 207 -1.30 -1.27 8.13
C ILE A 207 -0.70 -0.07 7.41
N ASP A 208 -1.52 0.75 6.75
CA ASP A 208 -1.04 2.00 6.13
C ASP A 208 -1.08 3.17 7.14
N GLU A 209 -0.30 4.22 6.87
CA GLU A 209 -0.10 5.39 7.74
C GLU A 209 0.30 5.02 9.18
N VAL A 210 1.23 4.06 9.32
CA VAL A 210 1.68 3.56 10.63
C VAL A 210 2.33 4.63 11.52
N SER A 211 2.72 5.78 10.98
CA SER A 211 3.27 6.89 11.77
C SER A 211 2.27 7.46 12.78
N MET A 212 0.96 7.32 12.52
CA MET A 212 -0.10 7.74 13.44
C MET A 212 -0.51 6.65 14.43
N VAL A 213 0.06 5.45 14.34
CA VAL A 213 -0.23 4.34 15.26
C VAL A 213 0.69 4.48 16.47
N ASP A 214 0.11 4.54 17.67
CA ASP A 214 0.88 4.57 18.91
C ASP A 214 1.22 3.15 19.40
N GLN A 215 2.16 3.06 20.33
CA GLN A 215 2.57 1.77 20.92
C GLN A 215 1.41 1.01 21.54
N LYS A 216 0.47 1.73 22.16
CA LYS A 216 -0.72 1.13 22.78
C LYS A 216 -1.62 0.48 21.73
N MET A 217 -1.92 1.18 20.64
CA MET A 217 -2.71 0.64 19.53
C MET A 217 -2.03 -0.56 18.91
N MET A 218 -0.70 -0.56 18.76
CA MET A 218 0.05 -1.74 18.31
C MET A 218 -0.10 -2.93 19.27
N SER A 219 -0.03 -2.71 20.59
CA SER A 219 -0.31 -3.75 21.59
C SER A 219 -1.77 -4.25 21.52
N TYR A 220 -2.74 -3.36 21.26
CA TYR A 220 -4.14 -3.74 21.05
C TYR A 220 -4.32 -4.63 19.82
N ILE A 221 -3.66 -4.28 18.70
CA ILE A 221 -3.67 -5.10 17.49
C ILE A 221 -3.12 -6.49 17.79
N HIS A 222 -1.95 -6.57 18.43
CA HIS A 222 -1.34 -7.83 18.84
C HIS A 222 -2.28 -8.67 19.73
N GLY A 223 -2.82 -8.07 20.79
CA GLY A 223 -3.74 -8.74 21.71
C GLY A 223 -5.01 -9.23 21.00
N ARG A 224 -5.57 -8.42 20.09
CA ARG A 224 -6.79 -8.78 19.36
C ARG A 224 -6.55 -9.93 18.39
N LEU A 225 -5.43 -9.96 17.69
CA LEU A 225 -5.04 -11.08 16.83
C LEU A 225 -4.87 -12.38 17.63
N ARG A 226 -4.26 -12.32 18.82
CA ARG A 226 -4.17 -13.50 19.71
C ARG A 226 -5.54 -14.04 20.11
N GLN A 227 -6.50 -13.16 20.40
CA GLN A 227 -7.84 -13.61 20.74
C GLN A 227 -8.61 -14.21 19.54
N ILE A 228 -8.40 -13.66 18.34
CA ILE A 228 -8.99 -14.16 17.09
C ILE A 228 -8.41 -15.53 16.74
N LYS A 229 -7.08 -15.64 16.69
CA LYS A 229 -6.35 -16.87 16.37
C LYS A 229 -6.34 -17.92 17.50
N GLN A 230 -6.88 -17.55 18.66
CA GLN A 230 -6.86 -18.37 19.87
C GLN A 230 -5.44 -18.82 20.28
N SER A 231 -4.42 -18.04 19.91
CA SER A 231 -3.05 -18.39 20.22
C SER A 231 -2.70 -18.04 21.66
N ARG A 232 -2.22 -19.06 22.38
CA ARG A 232 -1.73 -18.95 23.76
C ARG A 232 -0.21 -18.81 23.83
N ASP A 233 0.48 -19.02 22.72
CA ASP A 233 1.94 -18.88 22.67
C ASP A 233 2.38 -17.40 22.71
N GLN A 234 3.69 -17.20 22.81
CA GLN A 234 4.32 -15.87 22.80
C GLN A 234 4.65 -15.41 21.37
N THR A 235 4.05 -16.02 20.33
CA THR A 235 4.35 -15.62 18.95
C THR A 235 3.84 -14.21 18.70
N ALA A 236 4.70 -13.40 18.09
CA ALA A 236 4.34 -12.05 17.68
C ALA A 236 3.15 -12.10 16.71
N PHE A 237 2.17 -11.23 16.96
CA PHE A 237 0.92 -11.14 16.20
C PHE A 237 0.17 -12.47 15.98
N ALA A 238 0.32 -13.45 16.88
CA ALA A 238 -0.34 -14.74 16.80
C ALA A 238 -0.08 -15.52 15.49
N GLY A 239 1.15 -15.43 14.99
CA GLY A 239 1.56 -16.09 13.74
C GLY A 239 1.13 -15.37 12.45
N VAL A 240 0.50 -14.18 12.56
CA VAL A 240 0.13 -13.36 11.41
C VAL A 240 1.33 -12.53 10.95
N SER A 241 1.59 -12.52 9.65
CA SER A 241 2.58 -11.64 9.04
C SER A 241 2.04 -10.21 8.96
N VAL A 242 2.86 -9.22 9.26
CA VAL A 242 2.44 -7.80 9.34
C VAL A 242 3.28 -6.96 8.41
N ILE A 243 2.61 -6.17 7.58
CA ILE A 243 3.21 -5.18 6.68
C ILE A 243 2.78 -3.81 7.18
N ALA A 244 3.63 -3.18 7.98
CA ALA A 244 3.44 -1.79 8.41
C ALA A 244 4.00 -0.85 7.34
N VAL A 245 3.19 0.10 6.87
CA VAL A 245 3.54 1.05 5.81
C VAL A 245 3.31 2.46 6.34
N GLY A 246 4.26 3.35 6.11
CA GLY A 246 4.13 4.75 6.49
C GLY A 246 5.46 5.48 6.46
N ASP A 247 5.47 6.73 6.89
CA ASP A 247 6.68 7.56 6.94
C ASP A 247 6.78 8.19 8.34
N MET A 248 7.70 7.71 9.18
CA MET A 248 7.84 8.16 10.57
C MET A 248 8.24 9.63 10.69
N TYR A 249 8.75 10.23 9.60
CA TYR A 249 9.06 11.66 9.49
C TYR A 249 7.82 12.55 9.28
N GLN A 250 6.64 11.95 9.04
CA GLN A 250 5.36 12.67 9.04
C GLN A 250 4.88 12.90 10.49
N LEU A 251 3.59 13.19 10.66
CA LEU A 251 3.06 13.43 12.00
C LEU A 251 3.09 12.13 12.82
N PRO A 252 3.58 12.20 14.08
CA PRO A 252 3.49 11.11 15.04
C PRO A 252 2.05 10.98 15.60
N PRO A 253 1.73 9.93 16.37
CA PRO A 253 0.42 9.82 17.01
C PRO A 253 0.10 11.01 17.93
N VAL A 254 -1.16 11.41 17.96
CA VAL A 254 -1.67 12.47 18.84
C VAL A 254 -1.83 11.95 20.26
N LEU A 255 -1.22 12.63 21.23
CA LEU A 255 -1.32 12.28 22.67
C LEU A 255 -0.90 10.82 22.98
N GLY A 256 -0.16 10.18 22.07
CA GLY A 256 0.27 8.80 22.17
C GLY A 256 1.79 8.68 22.03
N THR A 257 2.34 7.57 22.53
CA THR A 257 3.77 7.29 22.39
C THR A 257 4.07 6.73 20.99
N PRO A 258 4.92 7.38 20.18
CA PRO A 258 5.29 6.89 18.84
C PRO A 258 6.02 5.54 18.89
N LEU A 259 5.92 4.76 17.82
CA LEU A 259 6.50 3.41 17.75
C LEU A 259 8.03 3.38 17.84
N TYR A 260 8.70 4.40 17.30
CA TYR A 260 10.16 4.48 17.31
C TYR A 260 10.76 4.78 18.69
N LYS A 261 9.96 5.25 19.65
CA LYS A 261 10.45 5.52 21.02
C LYS A 261 10.72 4.21 21.75
N ASP A 262 11.80 4.19 22.51
CA ASP A 262 12.22 3.00 23.25
C ASP A 262 11.53 2.91 24.61
N THR A 263 10.46 2.13 24.66
CA THR A 263 9.72 1.84 25.89
C THR A 263 9.41 0.34 25.97
N LEU A 264 8.93 -0.14 27.12
CA LEU A 264 8.45 -1.51 27.28
C LEU A 264 7.40 -1.93 26.23
N ASN A 265 6.49 -1.02 25.86
CA ASN A 265 5.49 -1.30 24.82
C ASN A 265 6.06 -1.17 23.40
N GLY A 266 7.15 -0.42 23.22
CA GLY A 266 7.90 -0.32 21.97
C GLY A 266 8.70 -1.58 21.61
N ALA A 267 8.95 -2.47 22.58
CA ALA A 267 9.68 -3.73 22.36
C ALA A 267 9.02 -4.61 21.28
N LEU A 268 7.68 -4.61 21.18
CA LEU A 268 6.96 -5.37 20.16
C LEU A 268 7.31 -4.91 18.73
N TRP A 269 7.57 -3.62 18.54
CA TRP A 269 7.99 -3.06 17.26
C TRP A 269 9.48 -3.33 17.02
N ASN A 270 10.33 -2.91 17.95
CA ASN A 270 11.79 -2.96 17.83
C ASN A 270 12.34 -4.38 17.67
N ALA A 271 11.73 -5.37 18.35
CA ALA A 271 12.22 -6.74 18.31
C ALA A 271 11.84 -7.51 17.03
N ASN A 272 10.73 -7.12 16.38
CA ASN A 272 10.08 -7.97 15.37
C ASN A 272 10.16 -7.40 13.95
N PHE A 273 10.11 -6.07 13.79
CA PHE A 273 10.00 -5.47 12.46
C PHE A 273 11.36 -5.31 11.77
N LYS A 274 11.44 -5.75 10.51
CA LYS A 274 12.55 -5.48 9.59
C LYS A 274 12.16 -4.37 8.61
N LYS A 275 13.08 -3.48 8.25
CA LYS A 275 12.78 -2.32 7.39
C LYS A 275 12.99 -2.57 5.89
N VAL A 276 12.20 -1.88 5.09
CA VAL A 276 12.46 -1.60 3.66
C VAL A 276 12.26 -0.10 3.46
N GLU A 277 13.24 0.59 2.90
CA GLU A 277 13.10 2.00 2.53
C GLU A 277 13.00 2.15 1.01
N LEU A 278 11.93 2.76 0.51
CA LEU A 278 11.79 3.13 -0.90
C LEU A 278 12.38 4.52 -1.13
N GLU A 279 13.37 4.60 -2.01
CA GLU A 279 14.14 5.82 -2.30
C GLU A 279 13.70 6.46 -3.63
N ASP A 280 13.34 5.65 -4.62
CA ASP A 280 12.96 6.14 -5.94
C ASP A 280 11.63 6.87 -5.92
N ILE A 281 11.64 8.08 -6.44
CA ILE A 281 10.46 8.95 -6.56
C ILE A 281 9.68 8.53 -7.81
N MET A 282 8.45 8.07 -7.62
CA MET A 282 7.58 7.56 -8.69
C MET A 282 6.50 8.55 -9.15
N ARG A 283 6.09 9.46 -8.26
CA ARG A 283 4.86 10.25 -8.43
C ARG A 283 5.05 11.59 -9.14
N GLN A 284 6.20 12.25 -8.99
CA GLN A 284 6.45 13.59 -9.55
C GLN A 284 7.34 13.54 -10.81
N LYS A 285 6.94 12.78 -11.84
CA LYS A 285 7.71 12.75 -13.11
C LYS A 285 7.80 14.12 -13.79
N ASP A 286 6.85 15.01 -13.51
CA ASP A 286 6.77 16.34 -14.11
C ASP A 286 7.52 17.44 -13.31
N ASP A 287 7.85 17.19 -12.04
CA ASP A 287 8.56 18.14 -11.16
C ASP A 287 9.51 17.41 -10.19
N THR A 288 10.57 16.85 -10.77
CA THR A 288 11.58 16.08 -10.02
C THR A 288 12.33 16.95 -9.01
N GLN A 289 12.55 18.23 -9.32
CA GLN A 289 13.23 19.18 -8.43
C GLN A 289 12.45 19.38 -7.13
N PHE A 290 11.13 19.58 -7.22
CA PHE A 290 10.28 19.70 -6.05
C PHE A 290 10.25 18.43 -5.20
N ALA A 291 10.28 17.26 -5.83
CA ALA A 291 10.32 15.99 -5.12
C ALA A 291 11.62 15.80 -4.32
N PHE A 292 12.76 16.15 -4.91
CA PHE A 292 14.05 16.13 -4.22
C PHE A 292 14.08 17.13 -3.07
N LEU A 293 13.53 18.34 -3.26
CA LEU A 293 13.35 19.33 -2.20
C LEU A 293 12.56 18.72 -1.03
N LEU A 294 11.38 18.15 -1.27
CA LEU A 294 10.54 17.54 -0.22
C LEU A 294 11.28 16.43 0.54
N ASN A 295 12.06 15.60 -0.15
CA ASN A 295 12.86 14.54 0.48
C ASN A 295 14.02 15.10 1.33
N ARG A 296 14.58 16.26 0.99
CA ARG A 296 15.52 16.98 1.87
C ARG A 296 14.81 17.56 3.09
N LEU A 297 13.65 18.20 2.89
CA LEU A 297 12.84 18.75 4.00
C LEU A 297 12.38 17.66 4.98
N ARG A 298 12.10 16.45 4.48
CA ARG A 298 11.68 15.28 5.26
C ARG A 298 12.63 14.95 6.41
N VAL A 299 13.94 15.05 6.17
CA VAL A 299 15.00 14.62 7.10
C VAL A 299 15.81 15.77 7.68
N LYS A 300 15.43 17.01 7.35
CA LYS A 300 16.12 18.22 7.80
C LYS A 300 16.06 18.35 9.32
N GLN A 301 17.22 18.45 9.96
CA GLN A 301 17.30 18.74 11.39
C GLN A 301 17.13 20.24 11.69
N GLY A 302 16.77 20.58 12.93
CA GLY A 302 16.44 21.97 13.31
C GLY A 302 17.56 22.98 13.01
N GLU A 303 18.81 22.60 13.29
CA GLU A 303 20.00 23.46 13.13
C GLU A 303 20.54 23.49 11.69
N GLU A 304 20.11 22.56 10.84
CA GLU A 304 20.59 22.48 9.46
C GLU A 304 20.06 23.66 8.63
N ILE A 305 20.97 24.25 7.84
CA ILE A 305 20.65 25.34 6.92
C ILE A 305 20.24 24.72 5.58
N LEU A 306 19.12 25.19 5.03
CA LEU A 306 18.70 24.83 3.68
C LEU A 306 19.66 25.42 2.65
N CYS A 307 19.96 24.68 1.58
CA CYS A 307 20.76 25.25 0.50
C CYS A 307 20.03 26.44 -0.15
N ASP A 308 20.80 27.35 -0.76
CA ASP A 308 20.27 28.59 -1.32
C ASP A 308 19.23 28.33 -2.42
N GLU A 309 19.39 27.26 -3.19
CA GLU A 309 18.44 26.81 -4.22
C GLU A 309 17.08 26.43 -3.63
N ASP A 310 17.08 25.65 -2.53
CA ASP A 310 15.85 25.23 -1.84
C ASP A 310 15.14 26.40 -1.18
N LEU A 311 15.90 27.30 -0.56
CA LEU A 311 15.38 28.52 0.03
C LEU A 311 14.75 29.41 -1.05
N ALA A 312 15.41 29.56 -2.20
CA ALA A 312 14.87 30.34 -3.32
C ALA A 312 13.57 29.71 -3.87
N MET A 313 13.54 28.38 -4.04
CA MET A 313 12.33 27.67 -4.46
C MET A 313 11.16 27.90 -3.50
N LEU A 314 11.37 27.70 -2.18
CA LEU A 314 10.31 27.88 -1.19
C LEU A 314 9.87 29.34 -1.06
N LYS A 315 10.81 30.29 -1.10
CA LYS A 315 10.49 31.73 -1.08
C LYS A 315 9.70 32.17 -2.32
N SER A 316 9.95 31.56 -3.47
CA SER A 316 9.18 31.86 -4.69
C SER A 316 7.70 31.48 -4.56
N CYS A 317 7.36 30.56 -3.65
CA CYS A 317 5.98 30.19 -3.34
C CYS A 317 5.29 31.15 -2.37
N GLU A 318 6.02 32.08 -1.74
CA GLU A 318 5.45 33.13 -0.88
C GLU A 318 5.02 34.32 -1.74
N THR A 319 3.91 34.16 -2.46
CA THR A 319 3.44 35.15 -3.45
C THR A 319 2.71 36.34 -2.83
N GLY A 320 2.20 36.21 -1.60
CA GLY A 320 1.37 37.21 -0.94
C GLY A 320 -0.03 37.41 -1.54
N GLU A 321 -0.41 36.60 -2.54
CA GLU A 321 -1.74 36.63 -3.14
C GLU A 321 -2.74 35.79 -2.33
N GLU A 322 -3.89 36.38 -1.95
CA GLU A 322 -4.99 35.63 -1.30
C GLU A 322 -5.61 34.66 -2.32
N CYS A 323 -5.24 33.37 -2.24
CA CYS A 323 -5.73 32.35 -3.16
C CYS A 323 -7.04 31.72 -2.67
N GLU A 324 -8.16 32.45 -2.77
CA GLU A 324 -9.46 32.04 -2.23
C GLU A 324 -10.02 30.70 -2.77
N ASN A 325 -9.51 30.21 -3.90
CA ASN A 325 -9.99 28.98 -4.55
C ASN A 325 -9.19 27.72 -4.13
N ALA A 326 -8.12 27.87 -3.35
CA ALA A 326 -7.33 26.75 -2.84
C ALA A 326 -7.69 26.42 -1.38
N LEU A 327 -7.48 25.16 -0.99
CA LEU A 327 -7.61 24.78 0.42
C LEU A 327 -6.48 25.42 1.22
N HIS A 328 -6.83 26.15 2.28
CA HIS A 328 -5.84 26.69 3.21
C HIS A 328 -5.54 25.69 4.32
N ILE A 329 -4.27 25.50 4.63
CA ILE A 329 -3.78 24.48 5.54
C ILE A 329 -3.02 25.19 6.67
N TYR A 330 -3.56 25.10 7.89
CA TYR A 330 -3.01 25.76 9.08
C TYR A 330 -2.58 24.73 10.13
N ALA A 331 -1.77 25.17 11.10
CA ALA A 331 -1.36 24.33 12.22
C ALA A 331 -2.49 24.18 13.26
N CYS A 332 -3.22 25.26 13.55
CA CYS A 332 -4.17 25.36 14.66
C CYS A 332 -5.63 25.52 14.20
N ASN A 333 -6.59 25.02 14.99
CA ASN A 333 -8.02 25.12 14.68
C ASN A 333 -8.55 26.57 14.68
N ASN A 334 -7.99 27.45 15.53
CA ASN A 334 -8.44 28.84 15.61
C ASN A 334 -8.25 29.60 14.28
N GLU A 335 -7.11 29.39 13.61
CA GLU A 335 -6.82 29.98 12.29
C GLU A 335 -7.76 29.42 11.22
N VAL A 336 -8.00 28.10 11.27
CA VAL A 336 -8.95 27.42 10.39
C VAL A 336 -10.36 28.00 10.54
N ASP A 337 -10.83 28.17 11.77
CA ASP A 337 -12.18 28.66 12.05
C ASP A 337 -12.34 30.13 11.67
N ALA A 338 -11.33 30.97 11.92
CA ALA A 338 -11.33 32.36 11.50
C ALA A 338 -11.41 32.50 9.97
N TRP A 339 -10.57 31.75 9.24
CA TRP A 339 -10.55 31.77 7.78
C TRP A 339 -11.85 31.23 7.17
N ASN A 340 -12.35 30.11 7.70
CA ASN A 340 -13.60 29.52 7.27
C ASN A 340 -14.79 30.47 7.44
N LYS A 341 -14.87 31.20 8.56
CA LYS A 341 -15.91 32.22 8.79
C LYS A 341 -15.78 33.37 7.79
N LYS A 342 -14.56 33.91 7.60
CA LYS A 342 -14.30 34.98 6.61
C LYS A 342 -14.83 34.57 5.23
N LEU A 343 -14.39 33.41 4.72
CA LEU A 343 -14.79 32.97 3.38
C LEU A 343 -16.26 32.58 3.27
N LEU A 344 -16.89 32.04 4.31
CA LEU A 344 -18.33 31.76 4.26
C LEU A 344 -19.13 33.05 4.06
N HIS A 345 -18.80 34.11 4.80
CA HIS A 345 -19.50 35.40 4.67
C HIS A 345 -19.19 36.13 3.36
N THR A 346 -18.00 35.94 2.79
CA THR A 346 -17.63 36.53 1.50
C THR A 346 -18.27 35.77 0.32
N LYS A 347 -18.28 34.44 0.34
CA LYS A 347 -18.67 33.61 -0.83
C LYS A 347 -20.14 33.21 -0.85
N CYS A 348 -20.81 33.18 0.30
CA CYS A 348 -22.18 32.68 0.40
C CYS A 348 -23.14 33.73 0.98
N GLY A 349 -24.29 33.88 0.33
CA GLY A 349 -25.46 34.57 0.91
C GLY A 349 -26.27 33.64 1.83
N ASP A 350 -27.23 34.22 2.56
CA ASP A 350 -28.23 33.47 3.34
C ASP A 350 -27.63 32.44 4.32
N VAL A 351 -26.63 32.86 5.10
CA VAL A 351 -25.96 32.00 6.08
C VAL A 351 -26.91 31.64 7.22
N ILE A 352 -27.04 30.34 7.49
CA ILE A 352 -27.84 29.78 8.58
C ILE A 352 -26.91 29.25 9.67
N CYS A 353 -27.29 29.46 10.93
CA CYS A 353 -26.62 28.87 12.09
C CYS A 353 -27.48 27.77 12.71
N VAL A 354 -27.02 26.53 12.61
CA VAL A 354 -27.67 25.37 13.23
C VAL A 354 -27.06 25.11 14.60
N LYS A 355 -27.86 25.34 15.66
CA LYS A 355 -27.46 25.06 17.04
C LYS A 355 -27.57 23.57 17.34
N ALA A 356 -26.56 23.00 17.99
CA ALA A 356 -26.60 21.62 18.44
C ALA A 356 -27.65 21.41 19.54
N GLN A 357 -28.30 20.25 19.55
CA GLN A 357 -29.26 19.87 20.58
C GLN A 357 -28.58 18.97 21.61
N ASP A 358 -28.30 19.51 22.80
CA ASP A 358 -27.74 18.76 23.92
C ASP A 358 -28.87 18.29 24.86
N MET A 359 -29.01 16.97 24.99
CA MET A 359 -30.06 16.31 25.77
C MET A 359 -29.45 15.55 26.95
N ASP A 360 -30.14 15.50 28.09
CA ASP A 360 -29.76 14.68 29.25
C ASP A 360 -30.08 13.19 29.00
N LYS A 361 -29.21 12.28 29.46
CA LYS A 361 -29.41 10.83 29.37
C LYS A 361 -30.41 10.31 30.40
N ASP A 362 -30.66 11.07 31.47
CA ASP A 362 -31.57 10.66 32.55
C ASP A 362 -33.05 10.85 32.15
N VAL A 363 -33.70 9.73 31.77
CA VAL A 363 -35.13 9.63 31.38
C VAL A 363 -36.09 10.23 32.42
N LYS A 364 -35.70 10.27 33.70
CA LYS A 364 -36.53 10.79 34.80
C LYS A 364 -36.74 12.31 34.79
N LYS A 365 -35.91 13.08 34.07
CA LYS A 365 -36.07 14.55 33.96
C LYS A 365 -36.81 15.01 32.70
N GLY A 366 -37.28 14.08 31.88
CA GLY A 366 -37.74 14.37 30.52
C GLY A 366 -36.56 14.76 29.62
N ASN A 367 -36.66 14.50 28.32
CA ASN A 367 -35.65 14.91 27.34
C ASN A 367 -35.64 16.45 27.19
N GLN A 368 -35.21 17.18 28.22
CA GLN A 368 -35.06 18.63 28.17
C GLN A 368 -33.86 18.96 27.28
N ILE A 369 -34.14 19.53 26.12
CA ILE A 369 -33.12 20.08 25.23
C ILE A 369 -32.67 21.41 25.84
N ARG A 370 -31.36 21.58 26.04
CA ARG A 370 -30.82 22.84 26.54
C ARG A 370 -30.91 23.95 25.47
N GLU A 371 -31.16 25.19 25.91
CA GLU A 371 -31.20 26.35 25.00
C GLU A 371 -29.84 26.70 24.38
N LYS A 372 -28.74 26.49 25.12
CA LYS A 372 -27.36 26.73 24.66
C LYS A 372 -26.54 25.43 24.73
N PRO A 373 -25.89 25.02 23.63
CA PRO A 373 -25.04 23.83 23.60
C PRO A 373 -23.73 24.07 24.36
N TYR A 374 -23.16 22.99 24.91
CA TYR A 374 -21.86 23.03 25.57
C TYR A 374 -20.73 23.30 24.55
N THR A 375 -19.93 24.33 24.79
CA THR A 375 -18.85 24.71 23.86
C THR A 375 -17.51 24.04 24.17
N LYS A 376 -17.22 23.76 25.45
CA LYS A 376 -15.92 23.22 25.92
C LYS A 376 -15.89 21.72 26.16
N MET A 377 -16.75 20.95 25.48
CA MET A 377 -16.86 19.51 25.71
C MET A 377 -16.19 18.72 24.58
N LYS A 378 -15.52 17.61 24.94
CA LYS A 378 -14.85 16.71 23.98
C LYS A 378 -15.89 15.95 23.13
N THR A 379 -16.19 16.46 21.94
CA THR A 379 -17.08 15.82 20.94
C THR A 379 -16.61 16.20 19.53
N GLN A 380 -16.86 15.33 18.55
CA GLN A 380 -16.60 15.62 17.14
C GLN A 380 -17.68 16.53 16.53
N LEU A 381 -18.84 16.67 17.17
CA LEU A 381 -19.97 17.42 16.66
C LEU A 381 -19.93 18.89 17.13
N PRO A 382 -19.92 19.87 16.19
CA PRO A 382 -19.75 21.26 16.55
C PRO A 382 -20.96 21.81 17.32
N PRO A 383 -20.76 22.67 18.32
CA PRO A 383 -21.88 23.29 19.04
C PRO A 383 -22.72 24.19 18.13
N TYR A 384 -22.07 24.84 17.15
CA TYR A 384 -22.70 25.70 16.16
C TYR A 384 -22.18 25.33 14.77
N LEU A 385 -23.09 25.07 13.84
CA LEU A 385 -22.77 24.84 12.43
C LEU A 385 -23.27 26.03 11.61
N TRP A 386 -22.33 26.84 11.12
CA TRP A 386 -22.60 27.90 10.14
C TRP A 386 -22.54 27.30 8.75
N ILE A 387 -23.61 27.45 7.97
CA ILE A 387 -23.74 26.80 6.66
C ILE A 387 -24.62 27.60 5.72
N ALA A 388 -24.39 27.45 4.42
CA ALA A 388 -25.17 28.07 3.35
C ALA A 388 -25.15 27.16 2.11
N VAL A 389 -26.03 27.42 1.14
CA VAL A 389 -25.94 26.79 -0.19
C VAL A 389 -24.63 27.24 -0.85
N ASN A 390 -23.96 26.31 -1.54
CA ASN A 390 -22.61 26.44 -2.10
C ASN A 390 -21.46 26.47 -1.08
N ALA A 391 -21.74 26.37 0.22
CA ALA A 391 -20.67 26.31 1.22
C ALA A 391 -19.83 25.03 1.04
N ARG A 392 -18.50 25.18 1.06
CA ARG A 392 -17.57 24.03 1.10
C ARG A 392 -17.51 23.47 2.51
N VAL A 393 -17.80 22.18 2.65
CA VAL A 393 -17.88 21.47 3.93
C VAL A 393 -17.03 20.21 3.93
N MET A 394 -16.69 19.76 5.14
CA MET A 394 -16.00 18.51 5.42
C MET A 394 -16.86 17.66 6.35
N LEU A 395 -16.92 16.36 6.05
CA LEU A 395 -17.57 15.37 6.90
C LEU A 395 -16.70 15.06 8.14
N LEU A 396 -17.32 15.03 9.32
CA LEU A 396 -16.65 14.86 10.62
C LEU A 396 -16.75 13.45 11.20
N LYS A 397 -17.60 12.60 10.63
CA LYS A 397 -17.82 11.22 11.07
C LYS A 397 -17.80 10.29 9.88
N ASN A 398 -17.33 9.06 10.10
CA ASN A 398 -17.53 8.01 9.11
C ASN A 398 -19.02 7.66 9.08
N ILE A 399 -19.70 7.95 7.98
CA ILE A 399 -21.08 7.54 7.75
C ILE A 399 -21.07 6.18 7.06
N ASP A 400 -20.37 6.10 5.93
CA ASP A 400 -20.24 4.89 5.12
C ASP A 400 -18.87 4.86 4.46
N VAL A 401 -17.93 4.15 5.09
CA VAL A 401 -16.55 4.01 4.58
C VAL A 401 -16.53 3.28 3.23
N SER A 402 -17.51 2.40 2.97
CA SER A 402 -17.57 1.62 1.72
C SER A 402 -17.86 2.51 0.51
N LYS A 403 -18.76 3.49 0.68
CA LYS A 403 -19.07 4.53 -0.31
C LYS A 403 -18.07 5.69 -0.30
N GLY A 404 -17.13 5.70 0.64
CA GLY A 404 -16.16 6.79 0.79
C GLY A 404 -16.67 7.99 1.57
N LEU A 405 -17.83 7.90 2.22
CA LEU A 405 -18.32 8.92 3.16
C LEU A 405 -17.58 8.78 4.50
N THR A 406 -16.32 9.19 4.51
CA THR A 406 -15.42 9.12 5.66
C THR A 406 -15.17 10.50 6.27
N ASN A 407 -14.75 10.51 7.54
CA ASN A 407 -14.23 11.72 8.19
C ASN A 407 -13.09 12.29 7.34
N GLY A 408 -13.15 13.59 7.02
CA GLY A 408 -12.20 14.26 6.15
C GLY A 408 -12.65 14.43 4.69
N CYS A 409 -13.77 13.83 4.27
CA CYS A 409 -14.28 14.01 2.92
C CYS A 409 -14.85 15.42 2.69
N PHE A 410 -14.40 16.05 1.62
CA PHE A 410 -14.83 17.38 1.18
C PHE A 410 -16.03 17.31 0.23
N GLY A 411 -16.91 18.29 0.33
CA GLY A 411 -18.01 18.47 -0.59
C GLY A 411 -18.61 19.88 -0.52
N ASN A 412 -19.47 20.19 -1.48
CA ASN A 412 -20.18 21.45 -1.56
C ASN A 412 -21.66 21.24 -1.25
N VAL A 413 -22.22 22.12 -0.42
CA VAL A 413 -23.65 22.09 -0.09
C VAL A 413 -24.46 22.46 -1.33
N THR A 414 -25.36 21.57 -1.73
CA THR A 414 -26.25 21.78 -2.89
C THR A 414 -27.62 22.29 -2.47
N GLU A 415 -28.15 21.77 -1.36
CA GLU A 415 -29.49 22.08 -0.88
C GLU A 415 -29.57 21.89 0.63
N ILE A 416 -30.31 22.77 1.31
CA ILE A 416 -30.65 22.64 2.73
C ILE A 416 -32.16 22.43 2.82
N ILE A 417 -32.56 21.24 3.25
CA ILE A 417 -33.98 20.87 3.39
C ILE A 417 -34.43 21.21 4.80
N THR A 418 -35.38 22.13 4.91
CA THR A 418 -35.97 22.58 6.17
C THR A 418 -37.36 21.99 6.40
N ASP A 419 -37.74 21.83 7.65
CA ASP A 419 -39.11 21.49 8.03
C ASP A 419 -40.08 22.61 7.63
N HIS A 420 -41.24 22.24 7.06
CA HIS A 420 -42.31 23.17 6.65
C HIS A 420 -42.91 23.98 7.81
N THR A 421 -42.75 23.52 9.05
CA THR A 421 -43.38 24.14 10.23
C THR A 421 -42.49 25.17 10.94
N ASN A 422 -41.19 24.88 11.07
CA ASN A 422 -40.27 25.65 11.92
C ASN A 422 -39.01 26.16 11.18
N LEU A 423 -38.89 25.93 9.86
CA LEU A 423 -37.73 26.29 9.03
C LEU A 423 -36.38 25.75 9.55
N ASN A 424 -36.40 24.76 10.44
CA ASN A 424 -35.19 24.12 10.96
C ASN A 424 -34.64 23.13 9.93
N PRO A 425 -33.32 23.12 9.66
CA PRO A 425 -32.71 22.14 8.76
C PRO A 425 -32.87 20.71 9.28
N VAL A 426 -33.49 19.86 8.47
CA VAL A 426 -33.67 18.42 8.74
C VAL A 426 -32.60 17.61 8.01
N CYS A 427 -32.25 18.02 6.80
CA CYS A 427 -31.30 17.32 5.94
C CYS A 427 -30.49 18.32 5.11
N ILE A 428 -29.21 18.02 4.90
CA ILE A 428 -28.32 18.82 4.05
C ILE A 428 -27.80 17.92 2.93
N LYS A 429 -28.08 18.28 1.67
CA LYS A 429 -27.53 17.57 0.51
C LYS A 429 -26.16 18.13 0.17
N VAL A 430 -25.15 17.27 0.18
CA VAL A 430 -23.76 17.62 -0.13
C VAL A 430 -23.32 16.86 -1.38
N ASN A 431 -22.77 17.59 -2.36
CA ASN A 431 -22.07 17.00 -3.49
C ASN A 431 -20.59 16.83 -3.13
N PHE A 432 -20.15 15.59 -2.91
CA PHE A 432 -18.77 15.31 -2.52
C PHE A 432 -17.83 15.42 -3.72
N GLU A 433 -16.62 15.95 -3.49
CA GLU A 433 -15.66 16.26 -4.57
C GLU A 433 -15.12 15.02 -5.29
N LYS A 434 -15.13 13.86 -4.63
CA LYS A 434 -14.79 12.59 -5.28
C LYS A 434 -15.97 12.13 -6.14
N ALA A 435 -15.73 12.02 -7.46
CA ALA A 435 -16.74 11.68 -8.46
C ALA A 435 -17.53 10.39 -8.13
N ASP A 436 -16.88 9.40 -7.53
CA ASP A 436 -17.50 8.12 -7.15
C ASP A 436 -18.55 8.23 -6.03
N ILE A 437 -18.55 9.33 -5.28
CA ILE A 437 -19.47 9.57 -4.16
C ILE A 437 -20.71 10.34 -4.65
N GLY A 438 -20.52 11.45 -5.36
CA GLY A 438 -21.64 12.29 -5.83
C GLY A 438 -22.46 12.90 -4.69
N ILE A 439 -23.77 13.11 -4.95
CA ILE A 439 -24.67 13.83 -4.04
C ILE A 439 -25.26 12.89 -2.99
N HIS A 440 -25.13 13.26 -1.72
CA HIS A 440 -25.68 12.51 -0.60
C HIS A 440 -26.39 13.41 0.41
N SER A 441 -27.49 12.90 0.96
CA SER A 441 -28.24 13.51 2.06
C SER A 441 -27.56 13.22 3.39
N ILE A 442 -27.14 14.28 4.08
CA ILE A 442 -26.50 14.20 5.40
C ILE A 442 -27.54 14.56 6.47
N GLU A 443 -27.71 13.65 7.42
CA GLU A 443 -28.61 13.78 8.56
C GLU A 443 -27.84 14.08 9.85
N MET A 444 -28.55 14.56 10.87
CA MET A 444 -27.96 14.79 12.18
C MET A 444 -27.52 13.49 12.83
N SER A 445 -26.27 13.46 13.30
CA SER A 445 -25.70 12.37 14.08
C SER A 445 -25.84 12.65 15.57
N GLN A 446 -25.81 11.59 16.37
CA GLN A 446 -25.76 11.68 17.83
C GLN A 446 -24.39 11.25 18.37
N GLU A 447 -23.95 11.88 19.47
CA GLU A 447 -22.72 11.53 20.17
C GLU A 447 -22.90 11.73 21.68
N SER A 448 -22.33 10.81 22.48
CA SER A 448 -22.30 10.97 23.93
C SER A 448 -21.31 12.07 24.31
N ILE A 449 -21.77 13.04 25.11
CA ILE A 449 -20.90 14.06 25.69
C ILE A 449 -20.77 13.79 27.19
N GLY A 450 -19.60 13.29 27.57
CA GLY A 450 -19.36 12.80 28.93
C GLY A 450 -20.32 11.69 29.34
N LYS A 451 -20.53 11.54 30.66
CA LYS A 451 -21.40 10.48 31.19
C LYS A 451 -22.90 10.81 31.13
N LYS A 452 -23.27 12.08 31.02
CA LYS A 452 -24.64 12.56 31.28
C LYS A 452 -25.40 13.07 30.06
N TYR A 453 -24.74 13.46 28.98
CA TYR A 453 -25.42 14.15 27.88
C TYR A 453 -25.25 13.44 26.53
N VAL A 454 -26.17 13.70 25.60
CA VAL A 454 -26.09 13.31 24.19
C VAL A 454 -26.27 14.56 23.35
N ARG A 455 -25.33 14.81 22.43
CA ARG A 455 -25.43 15.86 21.43
C ARG A 455 -26.00 15.32 20.14
N LYS A 456 -26.93 16.06 19.54
CA LYS A 456 -27.44 15.84 18.19
C LYS A 456 -27.09 17.03 17.30
N GLN A 457 -26.38 16.79 16.19
CA GLN A 457 -25.95 17.80 15.23
C GLN A 457 -25.53 17.15 13.90
N PHE A 458 -25.56 17.89 12.79
CA PHE A 458 -24.97 17.43 11.53
C PHE A 458 -23.45 17.21 11.66
N PRO A 459 -22.90 16.08 11.17
CA PRO A 459 -21.47 15.79 11.23
C PRO A 459 -20.71 16.56 10.14
N LEU A 460 -20.91 17.86 10.04
CA LEU A 460 -20.31 18.73 9.02
C LEU A 460 -19.57 19.90 9.69
N LYS A 461 -18.52 20.38 9.05
CA LYS A 461 -17.91 21.69 9.32
C LYS A 461 -17.52 22.38 8.02
N LEU A 462 -17.31 23.68 8.06
CA LEU A 462 -16.71 24.42 6.95
C LEU A 462 -15.30 23.91 6.64
N ALA A 463 -14.94 23.95 5.36
CA ALA A 463 -13.71 23.32 4.88
C ALA A 463 -13.01 24.12 3.75
N TYR A 464 -13.08 25.45 3.82
CA TYR A 464 -12.20 26.31 3.04
C TYR A 464 -10.77 26.32 3.57
N ALA A 465 -10.64 26.11 4.89
CA ALA A 465 -9.40 25.83 5.59
C ALA A 465 -9.51 24.53 6.39
N CYS A 466 -8.37 23.88 6.60
CA CYS A 466 -8.21 22.68 7.42
C CYS A 466 -6.88 22.67 8.17
N THR A 467 -6.78 21.85 9.20
CA THR A 467 -5.50 21.64 9.88
C THR A 467 -4.59 20.70 9.09
N ILE A 468 -3.28 20.85 9.21
CA ILE A 468 -2.26 19.96 8.59
C ILE A 468 -2.54 18.49 8.91
N HIS A 469 -2.94 18.23 10.14
CA HIS A 469 -3.38 16.94 10.64
C HIS A 469 -4.48 16.27 9.83
N LYS A 470 -5.44 17.05 9.31
CA LYS A 470 -6.61 16.54 8.58
C LYS A 470 -6.35 16.27 7.11
N VAL A 471 -5.27 16.80 6.57
CA VAL A 471 -4.88 16.59 5.17
C VAL A 471 -3.83 15.49 5.01
N GLN A 472 -3.31 14.91 6.10
CA GLN A 472 -2.35 13.81 6.00
C GLN A 472 -2.96 12.61 5.24
N GLY A 473 -2.16 12.02 4.35
CA GLY A 473 -2.60 10.95 3.45
C GLY A 473 -3.45 11.42 2.26
N SER A 474 -3.84 12.70 2.18
CA SER A 474 -4.53 13.28 1.02
C SER A 474 -3.55 13.80 -0.03
N THR A 475 -4.07 14.04 -1.25
CA THR A 475 -3.34 14.66 -2.37
C THR A 475 -4.21 15.80 -2.91
N LEU A 476 -3.61 16.96 -3.13
CA LEU A 476 -4.28 18.19 -3.55
C LEU A 476 -3.58 18.74 -4.80
N ASP A 477 -4.35 19.35 -5.71
CA ASP A 477 -3.76 19.99 -6.89
C ASP A 477 -3.16 21.36 -6.56
N LYS A 478 -3.84 22.12 -5.68
CA LYS A 478 -3.40 23.44 -5.21
C LYS A 478 -3.72 23.61 -3.72
N ALA A 479 -2.78 24.13 -2.94
CA ALA A 479 -2.96 24.40 -1.52
C ALA A 479 -2.16 25.62 -1.05
N VAL A 480 -2.71 26.32 -0.05
CA VAL A 480 -2.01 27.38 0.68
C VAL A 480 -1.59 26.80 2.04
N VAL A 481 -0.30 26.87 2.38
CA VAL A 481 0.24 26.30 3.62
C VAL A 481 0.84 27.41 4.48
N SER A 482 0.29 27.61 5.67
CA SER A 482 0.82 28.57 6.64
C SER A 482 1.83 27.91 7.58
N LEU A 483 3.02 28.52 7.71
CA LEU A 483 4.09 28.04 8.59
C LEU A 483 4.15 28.77 9.94
N LYS A 484 3.32 29.81 10.15
CA LYS A 484 3.37 30.71 11.31
C LYS A 484 3.37 30.00 12.66
N ASN A 485 2.43 29.07 12.85
CA ASN A 485 2.19 28.38 14.12
C ASN A 485 2.57 26.90 14.08
N VAL A 486 3.48 26.49 13.19
CA VAL A 486 3.97 25.10 13.18
C VAL A 486 4.77 24.83 14.46
N PHE A 487 4.35 23.84 15.25
CA PHE A 487 4.93 23.55 16.58
C PHE A 487 5.44 22.11 16.72
N GLN A 488 5.19 21.25 15.73
CA GLN A 488 5.50 19.83 15.80
C GLN A 488 6.43 19.40 14.66
N SER A 489 7.38 18.51 14.97
CA SER A 489 8.30 17.95 13.98
C SER A 489 7.53 17.25 12.87
N GLY A 490 7.94 17.45 11.61
CA GLY A 490 7.30 16.82 10.45
C GLY A 490 5.99 17.49 10.00
N GLN A 491 5.41 18.41 10.79
CA GLN A 491 4.15 19.08 10.48
C GLN A 491 4.27 19.95 9.21
N ALA A 492 5.32 20.76 9.10
CA ALA A 492 5.59 21.52 7.87
C ALA A 492 5.74 20.60 6.66
N TYR A 493 6.54 19.53 6.77
CA TYR A 493 6.74 18.55 5.70
C TYR A 493 5.43 17.89 5.25
N VAL A 494 4.53 17.53 6.18
CA VAL A 494 3.21 16.99 5.81
C VAL A 494 2.40 18.00 5.00
N GLY A 495 2.34 19.27 5.43
CA GLY A 495 1.62 20.32 4.70
C GLY A 495 2.16 20.53 3.28
N LEU A 496 3.47 20.70 3.14
CA LEU A 496 4.15 20.96 1.86
C LEU A 496 4.06 19.76 0.90
N SER A 497 4.05 18.54 1.41
CA SER A 497 3.99 17.31 0.60
C SER A 497 2.58 16.93 0.11
N ARG A 498 1.54 17.73 0.40
CA ARG A 498 0.17 17.44 -0.07
C ARG A 498 -0.05 17.76 -1.54
N VAL A 499 0.71 18.70 -2.07
CA VAL A 499 0.61 19.13 -3.47
C VAL A 499 1.48 18.27 -4.39
N THR A 500 1.07 18.17 -5.65
CA THR A 500 1.77 17.37 -6.67
C THR A 500 2.87 18.12 -7.42
N SER A 501 2.83 19.46 -7.44
CA SER A 501 3.79 20.33 -8.14
C SER A 501 4.12 21.56 -7.31
N LEU A 502 5.29 22.16 -7.55
CA LEU A 502 5.68 23.43 -6.91
C LEU A 502 4.70 24.55 -7.26
N SER A 503 4.19 24.60 -8.50
CA SER A 503 3.21 25.60 -8.94
C SER A 503 1.86 25.53 -8.21
N GLY A 504 1.54 24.36 -7.64
CA GLY A 504 0.35 24.16 -6.81
C GLY A 504 0.53 24.63 -5.37
N LEU A 505 1.75 24.97 -4.95
CA LEU A 505 2.07 25.36 -3.58
C LEU A 505 2.10 26.89 -3.43
N VAL A 506 1.36 27.39 -2.45
CA VAL A 506 1.53 28.76 -1.95
C VAL A 506 1.90 28.66 -0.47
N ILE A 507 2.91 29.41 -0.04
CA ILE A 507 3.36 29.45 1.36
C ILE A 507 2.98 30.78 1.97
N GLU A 508 2.41 30.74 3.17
CA GLU A 508 2.20 31.91 4.02
C GLU A 508 3.16 31.89 5.21
N HIS A 509 3.74 33.05 5.53
CA HIS A 509 4.61 33.25 6.69
C HIS A 509 5.82 32.31 6.67
N PHE A 510 6.60 32.34 5.59
CA PHE A 510 7.72 31.43 5.44
C PHE A 510 8.75 31.58 6.56
N ASP A 511 9.00 30.50 7.29
CA ASP A 511 10.05 30.42 8.30
C ASP A 511 10.81 29.08 8.18
N PRO A 512 12.06 29.09 7.70
CA PRO A 512 12.84 27.86 7.50
C PRO A 512 13.15 27.13 8.83
N LYS A 513 13.14 27.83 9.97
CA LYS A 513 13.37 27.22 11.29
C LYS A 513 12.21 26.32 11.73
N ARG A 514 11.01 26.58 11.21
CA ARG A 514 9.80 25.77 11.47
C ARG A 514 9.78 24.47 10.68
N ILE A 515 10.72 24.28 9.76
CA ILE A 515 10.90 23.04 9.00
C ILE A 515 11.99 22.21 9.66
N TYR A 516 11.57 21.20 10.43
CA TYR A 516 12.47 20.29 11.12
C TYR A 516 11.83 18.92 11.36
N CYS A 517 12.68 17.89 11.48
CA CYS A 517 12.31 16.56 11.92
C CYS A 517 12.89 16.23 13.29
N ASN A 518 12.40 15.16 13.91
CA ASN A 518 12.98 14.63 15.15
C ASN A 518 14.20 13.73 14.80
N PRO A 519 15.41 14.01 15.31
CA PRO A 519 16.62 13.25 14.97
C PRO A 519 16.56 11.79 15.44
N GLU A 520 15.82 11.47 16.51
CA GLU A 520 15.64 10.11 17.03
C GLU A 520 15.07 9.15 15.96
N ILE A 521 14.25 9.67 15.03
CA ILE A 521 13.64 8.86 13.96
C ILE A 521 14.73 8.26 13.08
N LYS A 522 15.74 9.04 12.71
CA LYS A 522 16.82 8.61 11.82
C LYS A 522 17.62 7.49 12.46
N GLU A 523 18.08 7.72 13.69
CA GLU A 523 18.84 6.74 14.47
C GLU A 523 18.08 5.41 14.61
N ARG A 524 16.78 5.49 14.94
CA ARG A 524 15.95 4.30 15.13
C ARG A 524 15.71 3.53 13.84
N ILE A 525 15.45 4.23 12.72
CA ILE A 525 15.30 3.58 11.42
C ILE A 525 16.63 2.94 10.98
N GLU A 526 17.78 3.58 11.22
CA GLU A 526 19.09 3.04 10.84
C GLU A 526 19.42 1.73 11.56
N ILE A 527 19.06 1.60 12.84
CA ILE A 527 19.29 0.40 13.66
C ILE A 527 18.40 -0.79 13.24
N MET A 528 17.26 -0.56 12.58
CA MET A 528 16.37 -1.64 12.15
C MET A 528 17.04 -2.55 11.11
N LYS A 529 16.95 -3.87 11.31
CA LYS A 529 17.47 -4.86 10.36
C LYS A 529 16.77 -4.73 9.00
N PRO A 530 17.49 -4.84 7.87
CA PRO A 530 16.87 -4.81 6.56
C PRO A 530 16.01 -6.06 6.34
N PHE A 531 14.87 -5.90 5.67
CA PHE A 531 13.98 -7.00 5.31
C PHE A 531 14.46 -7.74 4.06
N ILE A 532 15.03 -7.02 3.09
CA ILE A 532 15.74 -7.58 1.95
C ILE A 532 17.20 -7.68 2.36
N GLU A 533 17.70 -8.89 2.49
CA GLU A 533 19.11 -9.14 2.74
C GLU A 533 19.78 -9.08 1.36
N ASN A 534 20.78 -8.20 1.20
CA ASN A 534 21.61 -8.25 0.01
C ASN A 534 22.39 -9.55 0.14
N GLU A 535 22.06 -10.55 -0.67
CA GLU A 535 22.96 -11.68 -0.85
C GLU A 535 24.27 -11.07 -1.35
N THR A 536 25.30 -11.13 -0.51
CA THR A 536 26.67 -10.97 -0.98
C THR A 536 26.82 -12.02 -2.06
N SER A 537 26.90 -11.59 -3.31
CA SER A 537 27.22 -12.44 -4.45
C SER A 537 28.60 -13.06 -4.19
N GLU A 538 28.63 -14.13 -3.43
CA GLU A 538 29.76 -15.04 -3.39
C GLU A 538 29.75 -15.77 -4.73
N ASP A 539 30.89 -15.64 -5.41
CA ASP A 539 31.23 -16.18 -6.72
C ASP A 539 30.51 -15.55 -7.92
N ILE A 540 31.02 -14.37 -8.34
CA ILE A 540 30.96 -13.98 -9.76
C ILE A 540 31.81 -14.99 -10.54
N HIS A 541 31.23 -16.14 -10.85
CA HIS A 541 31.71 -16.94 -11.95
C HIS A 541 31.45 -16.15 -13.24
N ASP A 542 32.53 -15.82 -13.94
CA ASP A 542 32.50 -15.09 -15.21
C ASP A 542 31.97 -16.04 -16.31
N TYR A 543 30.66 -16.33 -16.26
CA TYR A 543 29.99 -17.21 -17.21
C TYR A 543 29.92 -16.51 -18.57
N ASN A 544 30.39 -17.21 -19.60
CA ASN A 544 30.53 -16.62 -20.93
C ASN A 544 29.24 -16.71 -21.75
N PHE A 545 28.27 -17.53 -21.33
CA PHE A 545 26.96 -17.63 -21.97
C PHE A 545 25.85 -17.85 -20.94
N SER A 546 24.77 -17.09 -21.09
CA SER A 546 23.59 -17.22 -20.22
C SER A 546 22.31 -17.39 -21.02
N LEU A 547 21.39 -18.18 -20.51
CA LEU A 547 20.09 -18.38 -21.13
C LEU A 547 18.98 -18.58 -20.09
N VAL A 548 17.73 -18.41 -20.51
CA VAL A 548 16.54 -18.65 -19.67
C VAL A 548 15.61 -19.63 -20.36
N MET A 549 15.07 -20.58 -19.61
CA MET A 549 13.97 -21.45 -20.02
C MET A 549 12.68 -21.04 -19.33
N GLN A 550 11.57 -20.94 -20.08
CA GLN A 550 10.27 -20.57 -19.50
C GLN A 550 9.11 -21.18 -20.29
N ASN A 551 8.17 -21.80 -19.57
CA ASN A 551 6.83 -22.06 -20.10
C ASN A 551 6.00 -20.77 -19.97
N VAL A 552 5.63 -20.17 -21.10
CA VAL A 552 5.00 -18.82 -21.14
C VAL A 552 3.48 -18.89 -21.13
N GLN A 553 2.89 -20.05 -21.43
CA GLN A 553 1.43 -20.24 -21.51
C GLN A 553 0.75 -19.18 -22.41
N GLY A 554 1.27 -19.01 -23.62
CA GLY A 554 0.78 -18.01 -24.58
C GLY A 554 1.66 -16.76 -24.63
N LEU A 555 2.63 -16.78 -25.53
CA LEU A 555 3.62 -15.71 -25.69
C LEU A 555 2.97 -14.38 -26.08
N LYS A 556 2.03 -14.36 -27.02
CA LYS A 556 1.36 -13.13 -27.47
C LYS A 556 0.58 -12.43 -26.35
N GLN A 557 -0.10 -13.21 -25.51
CA GLN A 557 -0.87 -12.68 -24.39
C GLN A 557 0.03 -12.07 -23.30
N HIS A 558 1.20 -12.67 -23.10
CA HIS A 558 2.13 -12.29 -22.04
C HIS A 558 3.34 -11.49 -22.55
N PHE A 559 3.37 -11.10 -23.83
CA PHE A 559 4.57 -10.57 -24.46
C PHE A 559 5.10 -9.30 -23.78
N ILE A 560 4.20 -8.42 -23.34
CA ILE A 560 4.58 -7.18 -22.64
C ILE A 560 5.19 -7.49 -21.26
N ASP A 561 4.57 -8.41 -20.51
CA ASP A 561 5.06 -8.86 -19.20
C ASP A 561 6.44 -9.55 -19.36
N PHE A 562 6.53 -10.45 -20.34
CA PHE A 562 7.73 -11.17 -20.74
C PHE A 562 8.87 -10.23 -21.15
N LYS A 563 8.61 -9.26 -22.04
CA LYS A 563 9.61 -8.28 -22.50
C LYS A 563 10.13 -7.46 -21.33
N SER A 564 9.24 -7.01 -20.42
CA SER A 564 9.64 -6.28 -19.23
C SER A 564 10.57 -7.09 -18.34
N GLN A 565 10.26 -8.38 -18.10
CA GLN A 565 11.13 -9.24 -17.28
C GLN A 565 12.47 -9.55 -17.98
N CYS A 566 12.46 -9.84 -19.28
CA CYS A 566 13.67 -10.19 -20.03
C CYS A 566 14.72 -9.07 -20.06
N GLN A 567 14.29 -7.81 -19.99
CA GLN A 567 15.22 -6.68 -19.86
C GLN A 567 16.05 -6.74 -18.59
N PHE A 568 15.51 -7.33 -17.51
CA PHE A 568 16.22 -7.47 -16.23
C PHE A 568 17.18 -8.66 -16.19
N VAL A 569 16.90 -9.75 -16.93
CA VAL A 569 17.69 -10.98 -16.82
C VAL A 569 18.96 -10.97 -17.70
N ASN A 570 19.11 -10.00 -18.62
CA ASN A 570 20.27 -9.82 -19.52
C ASN A 570 20.89 -11.14 -20.02
N VAL A 571 20.13 -11.92 -20.80
CA VAL A 571 20.56 -13.24 -21.29
C VAL A 571 20.88 -13.26 -22.78
N ASP A 572 21.61 -14.26 -23.25
CA ASP A 572 21.99 -14.42 -24.66
C ASP A 572 20.99 -15.26 -25.47
N CYS A 573 20.28 -16.15 -24.79
CA CYS A 573 19.26 -17.01 -25.38
C CYS A 573 18.04 -17.16 -24.45
N ILE A 574 16.84 -17.21 -25.02
CA ILE A 574 15.59 -17.43 -24.28
C ILE A 574 14.84 -18.57 -24.94
N CYS A 575 14.62 -19.66 -24.19
CA CYS A 575 14.00 -20.91 -24.62
C CYS A 575 12.58 -20.98 -24.07
N LEU A 576 11.60 -21.09 -24.95
CA LEU A 576 10.18 -21.01 -24.60
C LEU A 576 9.44 -22.30 -24.93
N THR A 577 8.58 -22.71 -24.01
CA THR A 577 7.55 -23.74 -24.24
C THR A 577 6.16 -23.11 -24.13
N GLU A 578 5.16 -23.78 -24.72
CA GLU A 578 3.78 -23.30 -24.80
C GLU A 578 3.67 -21.87 -25.37
N THR A 579 4.30 -21.63 -26.51
CA THR A 579 4.31 -20.31 -27.14
C THR A 579 2.94 -19.91 -27.69
N TRP A 580 2.18 -20.87 -28.24
CA TRP A 580 0.86 -20.68 -28.86
C TRP A 580 0.88 -19.71 -30.06
N ILE A 581 2.04 -19.58 -30.71
CA ILE A 581 2.27 -18.67 -31.85
C ILE A 581 2.11 -19.41 -33.17
N ASN A 582 1.39 -18.80 -34.11
CA ASN A 582 1.40 -19.18 -35.53
C ASN A 582 2.21 -18.16 -36.36
N ASP A 583 2.48 -18.49 -37.62
CA ASP A 583 3.28 -17.65 -38.52
C ASP A 583 2.71 -16.22 -38.67
N ASN A 584 1.39 -16.05 -38.56
CA ASN A 584 0.73 -14.74 -38.63
C ASN A 584 0.96 -13.86 -37.39
N ASP A 585 1.33 -14.44 -36.24
CA ASP A 585 1.47 -13.72 -34.98
C ASP A 585 2.91 -13.19 -34.77
N LEU A 586 3.85 -13.50 -35.66
CA LEU A 586 5.28 -13.21 -35.50
C LEU A 586 5.59 -11.71 -35.36
N CYS A 587 4.78 -10.84 -35.96
CA CYS A 587 4.97 -9.38 -35.87
C CYS A 587 4.67 -8.84 -34.47
N ASP A 588 3.86 -9.55 -33.67
CA ASP A 588 3.43 -9.11 -32.34
C ASP A 588 4.42 -9.49 -31.23
N VAL A 589 5.42 -10.32 -31.55
CA VAL A 589 6.36 -10.91 -30.58
C VAL A 589 7.82 -10.58 -30.92
N VAL A 590 8.08 -9.39 -31.44
CA VAL A 590 9.46 -8.99 -31.81
C VAL A 590 10.22 -8.46 -30.60
N LEU A 591 11.34 -9.11 -30.28
CA LEU A 591 12.27 -8.68 -29.24
C LEU A 591 13.52 -8.03 -29.86
N ASP A 592 13.87 -6.82 -29.40
CA ASP A 592 14.97 -6.04 -29.96
C ASP A 592 16.32 -6.78 -29.76
N ASN A 593 17.14 -6.85 -30.82
CA ASN A 593 18.44 -7.55 -30.89
C ASN A 593 18.41 -9.09 -30.87
N PHE A 594 17.23 -9.71 -30.89
CA PHE A 594 17.10 -11.15 -30.95
C PHE A 594 16.46 -11.62 -32.25
N ARG A 595 16.90 -12.79 -32.71
CA ARG A 595 16.22 -13.56 -33.74
C ARG A 595 15.33 -14.60 -33.08
N PHE A 596 14.07 -14.64 -33.49
CA PHE A 596 13.11 -15.63 -33.01
C PHE A 596 13.02 -16.82 -33.96
N TYR A 597 13.23 -18.02 -33.43
CA TYR A 597 12.92 -19.28 -34.08
C TYR A 597 11.73 -19.90 -33.36
N HIS A 598 10.74 -20.41 -34.10
CA HIS A 598 9.61 -21.12 -33.49
C HIS A 598 9.27 -22.39 -34.28
N GLN A 599 8.58 -23.28 -33.59
CA GLN A 599 8.04 -24.52 -34.12
C GLN A 599 6.62 -24.64 -33.58
N PRO A 600 5.60 -24.30 -34.37
CA PRO A 600 4.21 -24.42 -33.94
C PRO A 600 3.82 -25.90 -33.87
N ARG A 601 2.97 -26.24 -32.90
CA ARG A 601 2.53 -27.62 -32.64
C ARG A 601 2.05 -28.36 -33.89
N HIS A 602 1.30 -27.68 -34.77
CA HIS A 602 0.70 -28.34 -35.93
C HIS A 602 1.73 -28.85 -36.97
N LEU A 603 2.98 -28.37 -36.89
CA LEU A 603 4.11 -28.82 -37.70
C LEU A 603 4.99 -29.88 -37.00
N SER A 604 4.77 -30.15 -35.71
CA SER A 604 5.58 -31.09 -34.92
C SER A 604 5.07 -32.53 -34.93
N TYR A 605 3.84 -32.75 -35.38
CA TYR A 605 3.18 -34.06 -35.34
C TYR A 605 2.72 -34.52 -36.73
N CYS A 606 2.82 -35.83 -36.97
CA CYS A 606 2.39 -36.41 -38.23
C CYS A 606 0.85 -36.54 -38.30
N ASN A 607 0.31 -36.67 -39.52
CA ASN A 607 -1.14 -36.77 -39.76
C ASN A 607 -1.72 -38.16 -39.46
N SER A 608 -1.03 -39.01 -38.68
CA SER A 608 -1.43 -40.40 -38.45
C SER A 608 -1.30 -40.81 -36.99
N GLY A 609 -2.18 -41.72 -36.55
CA GLY A 609 -2.15 -42.29 -35.20
C GLY A 609 -2.25 -41.22 -34.09
N VAL A 610 -1.40 -41.37 -33.06
CA VAL A 610 -1.35 -40.45 -31.91
C VAL A 610 -0.94 -39.02 -32.31
N GLY A 611 -0.16 -38.88 -33.39
CA GLY A 611 0.26 -37.58 -33.91
C GLY A 611 -0.91 -36.70 -34.33
N ASN A 612 -1.94 -37.26 -34.97
CA ASN A 612 -3.10 -36.47 -35.41
C ASN A 612 -3.88 -35.88 -34.23
N VAL A 613 -4.05 -36.66 -33.15
CA VAL A 613 -4.76 -36.22 -31.95
C VAL A 613 -3.98 -35.10 -31.23
N LEU A 614 -2.66 -35.21 -31.14
CA LEU A 614 -1.82 -34.17 -30.53
C LEU A 614 -1.79 -32.91 -31.39
N LYS A 615 -1.76 -33.06 -32.71
CA LYS A 615 -1.76 -31.96 -33.69
C LYS A 615 -2.98 -31.04 -33.55
N GLU A 616 -4.16 -31.64 -33.33
CA GLU A 616 -5.44 -30.92 -33.23
C GLU A 616 -5.66 -30.25 -31.86
N GLN A 617 -4.84 -30.55 -30.84
CA GLN A 617 -4.97 -29.91 -29.53
C GLN A 617 -4.60 -28.44 -29.60
N SER A 618 -5.48 -27.59 -29.08
CA SER A 618 -5.18 -26.19 -28.78
C SER A 618 -4.00 -26.07 -27.81
N HIS A 619 -3.24 -24.97 -27.89
CA HIS A 619 -2.19 -24.58 -26.94
C HIS A 619 -0.95 -25.48 -26.97
N GLY A 620 0.11 -25.05 -27.65
CA GLY A 620 1.42 -25.73 -27.66
C GLY A 620 2.45 -24.95 -28.48
N GLY A 621 3.51 -25.64 -28.88
CA GLY A 621 4.62 -25.08 -29.65
C GLY A 621 5.76 -24.61 -28.77
N VAL A 622 6.95 -24.57 -29.38
CA VAL A 622 8.19 -24.13 -28.74
C VAL A 622 8.80 -22.97 -29.50
N GLY A 623 9.64 -22.18 -28.84
CA GLY A 623 10.31 -21.03 -29.42
C GLY A 623 11.68 -20.78 -28.80
N MET A 624 12.56 -20.10 -29.53
CA MET A 624 13.87 -19.68 -29.05
C MET A 624 14.18 -18.28 -29.57
N TYR A 625 14.41 -17.33 -28.67
CA TYR A 625 15.07 -16.06 -29.01
C TYR A 625 16.57 -16.22 -28.81
N ILE A 626 17.38 -15.76 -29.76
CA ILE A 626 18.83 -15.70 -29.60
C ILE A 626 19.40 -14.40 -30.13
N LYS A 627 20.36 -13.81 -29.40
CA LYS A 627 21.06 -12.61 -29.86
C LYS A 627 21.70 -12.87 -31.24
N ASN A 628 21.60 -11.89 -32.14
CA ASN A 628 22.00 -12.00 -33.55
C ASN A 628 23.47 -12.44 -33.78
N THR A 629 24.31 -12.36 -32.76
CA THR A 629 25.75 -12.66 -32.81
C THR A 629 26.11 -14.15 -32.72
N TYR A 630 25.19 -15.06 -32.38
CA TYR A 630 25.59 -16.39 -31.85
C TYR A 630 25.17 -17.66 -32.62
N SER A 631 24.30 -17.65 -33.65
CA SER A 631 23.70 -18.93 -34.08
C SER A 631 23.24 -19.15 -35.52
N SER A 632 23.11 -20.46 -35.81
CA SER A 632 22.34 -21.06 -36.91
C SER A 632 21.37 -22.10 -36.34
N ARG A 633 20.10 -22.08 -36.76
CA ARG A 633 19.11 -23.15 -36.47
C ARG A 633 19.61 -24.49 -37.02
N LEU A 634 19.43 -25.57 -36.26
CA LEU A 634 19.72 -26.92 -36.74
C LEU A 634 18.47 -27.55 -37.31
N ASP A 635 18.55 -27.97 -38.58
CA ASP A 635 17.49 -28.76 -39.20
C ASP A 635 17.70 -30.24 -38.86
N ILE A 636 16.91 -30.70 -37.90
CA ILE A 636 16.87 -32.08 -37.43
C ILE A 636 15.46 -32.61 -37.67
N SER A 637 15.35 -33.75 -38.34
CA SER A 637 14.07 -34.40 -38.61
C SER A 637 13.80 -35.46 -37.55
N VAL A 638 12.85 -35.18 -36.65
CA VAL A 638 12.31 -36.15 -35.69
C VAL A 638 10.78 -36.01 -35.72
N ASP A 639 10.09 -37.12 -35.91
CA ASP A 639 8.64 -37.14 -35.96
C ASP A 639 8.03 -37.14 -34.55
N ASN A 640 6.84 -36.54 -34.43
CA ASN A 640 6.00 -36.56 -33.23
C ASN A 640 6.61 -35.95 -31.97
N LEU A 641 7.38 -34.86 -32.12
CA LEU A 641 8.01 -34.17 -31.02
C LEU A 641 7.97 -32.65 -31.21
N GLU A 642 7.54 -31.91 -30.19
CA GLU A 642 7.63 -30.46 -30.17
C GLU A 642 9.03 -30.05 -29.69
N PHE A 643 9.92 -29.67 -30.60
CA PHE A 643 11.27 -29.23 -30.25
C PHE A 643 11.86 -28.22 -31.25
N ILE A 644 12.86 -27.47 -30.78
CA ILE A 644 13.79 -26.69 -31.62
C ILE A 644 15.19 -26.91 -31.08
N ALA A 645 16.16 -27.03 -31.99
CA ALA A 645 17.57 -27.08 -31.63
C ALA A 645 18.37 -26.01 -32.39
N ILE A 646 19.33 -25.40 -31.70
CA ILE A 646 20.28 -24.42 -32.27
C ILE A 646 21.71 -24.82 -31.91
N LEU A 647 22.65 -24.48 -32.79
CA LEU A 647 24.08 -24.58 -32.50
C LEU A 647 24.61 -23.20 -32.12
N VAL A 648 25.13 -23.10 -30.91
CA VAL A 648 25.89 -21.94 -30.44
C VAL A 648 27.37 -22.26 -30.63
N THR A 649 28.10 -21.39 -31.32
CA THR A 649 29.52 -21.64 -31.68
C THR A 649 30.52 -20.90 -30.80
N LYS A 650 30.08 -19.87 -30.08
CA LYS A 650 30.87 -19.07 -29.13
C LYS A 650 30.03 -18.84 -27.87
N PRO A 651 30.60 -18.86 -26.66
CA PRO A 651 32.02 -19.05 -26.31
C PRO A 651 32.49 -20.51 -26.47
N VAL A 652 31.57 -21.48 -26.39
CA VAL A 652 31.83 -22.91 -26.53
C VAL A 652 30.82 -23.49 -27.52
N SER A 653 31.28 -24.40 -28.39
CA SER A 653 30.40 -25.13 -29.31
C SER A 653 29.45 -26.04 -28.52
N VAL A 654 28.17 -25.66 -28.45
CA VAL A 654 27.13 -26.37 -27.70
C VAL A 654 25.82 -26.39 -28.50
N VAL A 655 25.13 -27.53 -28.48
CA VAL A 655 23.79 -27.64 -29.04
C VAL A 655 22.79 -27.43 -27.93
N ILE A 656 21.85 -26.51 -28.13
CA ILE A 656 20.79 -26.18 -27.18
C ILE A 656 19.47 -26.59 -27.81
N SER A 657 18.73 -27.47 -27.14
CA SER A 657 17.42 -27.95 -27.59
C SER A 657 16.36 -27.65 -26.55
N VAL A 658 15.28 -26.99 -26.97
CA VAL A 658 14.05 -26.85 -26.18
C VAL A 658 13.05 -27.91 -26.62
N VAL A 659 12.41 -28.60 -25.68
CA VAL A 659 11.46 -29.70 -25.91
C VAL A 659 10.21 -29.47 -25.08
N TYR A 660 9.03 -29.74 -25.65
CA TYR A 660 7.78 -29.73 -24.91
C TYR A 660 7.08 -31.09 -25.01
N ARG A 661 6.61 -31.61 -23.87
CA ARG A 661 5.74 -32.79 -23.81
C ARG A 661 4.34 -32.37 -23.37
N PRO A 662 3.31 -32.48 -24.22
CA PRO A 662 1.92 -32.30 -23.81
C PRO A 662 1.53 -33.31 -22.71
N PRO A 663 0.72 -32.93 -21.70
CA PRO A 663 0.27 -33.85 -20.65
C PRO A 663 -0.47 -35.09 -21.19
N SER A 664 -1.17 -34.92 -22.32
CA SER A 664 -1.92 -35.97 -23.02
C SER A 664 -1.01 -36.97 -23.77
N TYR A 665 0.26 -36.65 -23.97
CA TYR A 665 1.19 -37.50 -24.71
C TYR A 665 1.73 -38.61 -23.81
N SER A 666 1.54 -39.87 -24.21
CA SER A 666 2.01 -41.03 -23.45
C SER A 666 3.53 -40.96 -23.22
N ILE A 667 3.95 -41.18 -21.97
CA ILE A 667 5.36 -41.08 -21.57
C ILE A 667 6.26 -42.04 -22.37
N LYS A 668 5.74 -43.23 -22.68
CA LYS A 668 6.48 -44.26 -23.43
C LYS A 668 6.77 -43.81 -24.87
N SER A 669 5.74 -43.38 -25.61
CA SER A 669 5.90 -42.93 -26.99
C SER A 669 6.70 -41.64 -27.08
N PHE A 670 6.58 -40.76 -26.08
CA PHE A 670 7.42 -39.58 -25.97
C PHE A 670 8.90 -39.96 -25.79
N CYS A 671 9.22 -40.88 -24.87
CA CYS A 671 10.58 -41.34 -24.65
C CYS A 671 11.21 -41.96 -25.92
N GLU A 672 10.45 -42.70 -26.73
CA GLU A 672 10.91 -43.22 -28.02
C GLU A 672 11.29 -42.09 -29.00
N SER A 673 10.46 -41.04 -29.08
CA SER A 673 10.72 -39.88 -29.94
C SER A 673 11.88 -39.02 -29.42
N LEU A 674 11.97 -38.86 -28.10
CA LEU A 674 13.07 -38.18 -27.44
C LEU A 674 14.39 -38.93 -27.65
N ASP A 675 14.40 -40.26 -27.58
CA ASP A 675 15.61 -41.07 -27.83
C ASP A 675 16.20 -40.81 -29.23
N ASN A 676 15.32 -40.77 -30.25
CA ASN A 676 15.70 -40.42 -31.62
C ASN A 676 16.28 -39.01 -31.73
N LEU A 677 15.70 -38.04 -31.00
CA LEU A 677 16.24 -36.68 -30.94
C LEU A 677 17.63 -36.67 -30.31
N LEU A 678 17.83 -37.33 -29.16
CA LEU A 678 19.13 -37.36 -28.48
C LEU A 678 20.23 -37.96 -29.37
N ASP A 679 19.93 -39.02 -30.11
CA ASP A 679 20.86 -39.63 -31.05
C ASP A 679 21.18 -38.70 -32.24
N ALA A 680 20.21 -37.91 -32.70
CA ALA A 680 20.44 -36.89 -33.72
C ALA A 680 21.29 -35.71 -33.21
N LEU A 681 21.06 -35.25 -31.97
CA LEU A 681 21.83 -34.17 -31.34
C LEU A 681 23.30 -34.58 -31.12
N HIS A 682 23.55 -35.81 -30.67
CA HIS A 682 24.92 -36.32 -30.46
C HIS A 682 25.75 -36.41 -31.75
N LYS A 683 25.11 -36.58 -32.91
CA LYS A 683 25.80 -36.53 -34.21
C LYS A 683 26.28 -35.12 -34.56
N ARG A 684 25.74 -34.08 -33.92
CA ARG A 684 26.06 -32.67 -34.21
C ARG A 684 27.08 -32.09 -33.24
N SER A 685 27.03 -32.46 -31.96
CA SER A 685 27.96 -31.95 -30.95
C SER A 685 28.14 -32.94 -29.80
N ILE A 686 29.34 -32.94 -29.23
CA ILE A 686 29.65 -33.65 -27.99
C ILE A 686 28.96 -32.98 -26.79
N ARG A 687 28.80 -31.64 -26.86
CA ARG A 687 28.18 -30.82 -25.82
C ARG A 687 26.75 -30.50 -26.18
N CYS A 688 25.82 -30.90 -25.32
CA CYS A 688 24.39 -30.72 -25.54
C CYS A 688 23.71 -30.26 -24.25
N ILE A 689 22.76 -29.34 -24.40
CA ILE A 689 21.80 -28.95 -23.36
C ILE A 689 20.41 -29.22 -23.91
N VAL A 690 19.61 -30.01 -23.18
CA VAL A 690 18.23 -30.32 -23.51
C VAL A 690 17.36 -29.84 -22.36
N MET A 691 16.37 -29.01 -22.63
CA MET A 691 15.55 -28.37 -21.61
C MET A 691 14.11 -28.22 -22.06
N GLY A 692 13.20 -28.02 -21.11
CA GLY A 692 11.82 -27.62 -21.37
C GLY A 692 10.84 -28.25 -20.39
N ASP A 693 9.56 -28.20 -20.72
CA ASP A 693 8.49 -28.75 -19.89
C ASP A 693 8.15 -30.17 -20.33
N PHE A 694 8.48 -31.13 -19.46
CA PHE A 694 8.28 -32.55 -19.70
C PHE A 694 6.97 -33.07 -19.10
N ASN A 695 6.22 -32.25 -18.36
CA ASN A 695 4.99 -32.64 -17.67
C ASN A 695 5.15 -33.95 -16.86
N GLU A 696 6.33 -34.15 -16.27
CA GLU A 696 6.68 -35.29 -15.39
C GLU A 696 7.37 -34.74 -14.15
N ASP A 697 6.72 -34.88 -12.99
CA ASP A 697 7.18 -34.27 -11.74
C ASP A 697 8.29 -35.11 -11.09
N LEU A 698 9.51 -34.57 -11.08
CA LEU A 698 10.69 -35.25 -10.57
C LEU A 698 10.66 -35.45 -9.04
N PHE A 699 9.89 -34.65 -8.29
CA PHE A 699 9.75 -34.86 -6.84
C PHE A 699 8.96 -36.13 -6.48
N LYS A 700 8.24 -36.73 -7.43
CA LYS A 700 7.53 -38.02 -7.23
C LYS A 700 8.42 -39.27 -7.37
N GLY A 701 9.73 -39.09 -7.61
CA GLY A 701 10.76 -40.14 -7.50
C GLY A 701 10.86 -41.17 -8.64
N SER A 702 9.87 -41.32 -9.51
CA SER A 702 9.90 -42.27 -10.63
C SER A 702 9.69 -41.58 -11.99
N SER A 703 10.74 -40.97 -12.53
CA SER A 703 10.70 -40.36 -13.86
C SER A 703 11.30 -41.27 -14.94
N GLN A 704 10.54 -41.51 -16.01
CA GLN A 704 11.02 -42.25 -17.18
C GLN A 704 11.92 -41.38 -18.06
N VAL A 705 11.62 -40.09 -18.18
CA VAL A 705 12.46 -39.13 -18.93
C VAL A 705 13.83 -39.05 -18.28
N ASN A 706 13.90 -38.86 -16.97
CA ASN A 706 15.16 -38.74 -16.25
C ASN A 706 16.02 -40.01 -16.40
N LYS A 707 15.39 -41.20 -16.32
CA LYS A 707 16.09 -42.47 -16.56
C LYS A 707 16.68 -42.55 -17.97
N LEU A 708 15.91 -42.18 -19.00
CA LEU A 708 16.39 -42.15 -20.38
C LEU A 708 17.56 -41.18 -20.56
N MET A 709 17.42 -39.95 -20.04
CA MET A 709 18.44 -38.91 -20.11
C MET A 709 19.74 -39.36 -19.42
N CYS A 710 19.65 -39.91 -18.21
CA CYS A 710 20.81 -40.45 -17.48
C CYS A 710 21.48 -41.60 -18.22
N ASN A 711 20.71 -42.53 -18.80
CA ASN A 711 21.25 -43.64 -19.60
C ASN A 711 22.03 -43.14 -20.83
N LYS A 712 21.64 -41.99 -21.39
CA LYS A 712 22.36 -41.33 -22.49
C LYS A 712 23.51 -40.43 -22.03
N GLY A 713 23.79 -40.38 -20.73
CA GLY A 713 24.89 -39.62 -20.13
C GLY A 713 24.59 -38.15 -19.86
N TYR A 714 23.32 -37.75 -19.80
CA TYR A 714 22.93 -36.41 -19.37
C TYR A 714 22.82 -36.33 -17.85
N LYS A 715 23.14 -35.17 -17.29
CA LYS A 715 22.93 -34.81 -15.89
C LYS A 715 21.81 -33.78 -15.78
N GLN A 716 20.90 -33.98 -14.84
CA GLN A 716 19.83 -33.04 -14.52
C GLN A 716 20.35 -32.00 -13.51
N HIS A 717 20.01 -30.73 -13.69
CA HIS A 717 20.51 -29.64 -12.85
C HIS A 717 19.48 -28.91 -11.98
N VAL A 718 18.20 -28.93 -12.35
CA VAL A 718 17.16 -28.21 -11.58
C VAL A 718 16.85 -28.97 -10.28
N VAL A 719 17.00 -28.31 -9.14
CA VAL A 719 16.72 -28.92 -7.83
C VAL A 719 15.48 -28.34 -7.14
N ASN A 720 15.05 -27.14 -7.55
CA ASN A 720 13.95 -26.41 -6.96
C ASN A 720 12.65 -26.60 -7.75
N ALA A 721 11.51 -26.35 -7.09
CA ALA A 721 10.22 -26.35 -7.77
C ALA A 721 10.19 -25.29 -8.88
N THR A 722 9.56 -25.62 -10.01
CA THR A 722 9.45 -24.73 -11.18
C THR A 722 8.01 -24.28 -11.43
N THR A 723 7.09 -24.57 -10.51
CA THR A 723 5.68 -24.15 -10.62
C THR A 723 5.13 -23.62 -9.31
N GLU A 724 4.04 -22.85 -9.40
CA GLU A 724 3.36 -22.33 -8.21
C GLU A 724 2.85 -23.42 -7.24
N LYS A 725 2.60 -24.67 -7.69
CA LYS A 725 2.19 -25.79 -6.81
C LYS A 725 3.38 -26.58 -6.24
N GLY A 726 4.60 -26.09 -6.43
CA GLY A 726 5.77 -26.78 -5.88
C GLY A 726 6.18 -28.04 -6.65
N THR A 727 5.77 -28.20 -7.93
CA THR A 727 6.19 -29.34 -8.77
C THR A 727 7.45 -29.02 -9.56
N MET A 728 8.23 -30.04 -9.94
CA MET A 728 9.41 -29.89 -10.80
C MET A 728 9.19 -30.61 -12.14
N ILE A 729 8.57 -29.89 -13.09
CA ILE A 729 8.21 -30.40 -14.43
C ILE A 729 9.03 -29.77 -15.56
N ASP A 730 9.62 -28.59 -15.30
CA ASP A 730 10.55 -27.92 -16.19
C ASP A 730 11.96 -28.43 -15.89
N HIS A 731 12.53 -29.22 -16.80
CA HIS A 731 13.81 -29.89 -16.57
C HIS A 731 14.91 -29.28 -17.42
N VAL A 732 16.14 -29.34 -16.91
CA VAL A 732 17.36 -28.93 -17.62
C VAL A 732 18.37 -30.04 -17.50
N TYR A 733 18.79 -30.55 -18.66
CA TYR A 733 19.75 -31.63 -18.80
C TYR A 733 20.97 -31.17 -19.58
N SER A 734 22.17 -31.51 -19.12
CA SER A 734 23.40 -31.26 -19.88
C SER A 734 24.29 -32.49 -20.03
N LYS A 735 25.05 -32.51 -21.11
CA LYS A 735 26.06 -33.53 -21.41
C LYS A 735 27.30 -32.87 -22.00
N GLY A 736 28.48 -33.28 -21.53
CA GLY A 736 29.77 -32.74 -21.98
C GLY A 736 30.08 -31.32 -21.48
N LEU A 737 29.35 -30.84 -20.46
CA LEU A 737 29.59 -29.58 -19.76
C LEU A 737 29.85 -29.88 -18.29
N ASP A 738 30.97 -29.37 -17.77
CA ASP A 738 31.43 -29.65 -16.40
C ASP A 738 30.92 -28.63 -15.39
N LEU A 739 30.73 -27.38 -15.81
CA LEU A 739 30.20 -26.27 -15.01
C LEU A 739 28.92 -25.76 -15.67
N LEU A 740 27.80 -25.90 -14.98
CA LEU A 740 26.52 -25.33 -15.37
C LEU A 740 25.74 -25.03 -14.10
N GLU A 741 25.34 -23.77 -13.95
CA GLU A 741 24.49 -23.34 -12.85
C GLU A 741 23.06 -23.15 -13.31
N THR A 742 22.12 -23.47 -12.43
CA THR A 742 20.70 -23.21 -12.65
C THR A 742 20.10 -22.45 -11.47
N GLU A 743 19.35 -21.40 -11.79
CA GLU A 743 18.62 -20.59 -10.83
C GLU A 743 17.15 -20.51 -11.26
N VAL A 744 16.23 -20.73 -10.32
CA VAL A 744 14.79 -20.57 -10.58
C VAL A 744 14.41 -19.12 -10.32
N ILE A 745 13.98 -18.41 -11.36
CA ILE A 745 13.57 -17.02 -11.33
C ILE A 745 12.05 -16.94 -11.24
N PRO A 746 11.50 -16.29 -10.20
CA PRO A 746 10.07 -16.12 -10.07
C PRO A 746 9.41 -15.32 -11.22
N THR A 747 8.23 -15.72 -11.66
CA THR A 747 7.40 -15.02 -12.67
C THR A 747 5.98 -14.85 -12.12
N TYR A 748 5.34 -13.69 -12.40
CA TYR A 748 3.97 -13.43 -11.91
C TYR A 748 2.89 -13.70 -12.96
N TYR A 749 3.26 -13.76 -14.24
CA TYR A 749 2.30 -13.86 -15.36
C TYR A 749 2.12 -15.30 -15.87
N SER A 750 3.03 -16.21 -15.54
CA SER A 750 2.94 -17.64 -15.84
C SER A 750 2.75 -18.45 -14.56
N TYR A 751 2.12 -19.62 -14.69
CA TYR A 751 2.09 -20.63 -13.64
C TYR A 751 3.47 -21.26 -13.37
N HIS A 752 4.36 -21.18 -14.36
CA HIS A 752 5.72 -21.69 -14.27
C HIS A 752 6.69 -20.56 -13.90
N GLU A 753 7.65 -20.91 -13.06
CA GLU A 753 8.81 -20.08 -12.79
C GLU A 753 9.81 -20.25 -13.93
N ALA A 754 10.62 -19.23 -14.23
CA ALA A 754 11.64 -19.33 -15.25
C ALA A 754 12.88 -20.02 -14.67
N VAL A 755 13.69 -20.67 -15.51
CA VAL A 755 14.94 -21.30 -15.10
C VAL A 755 16.08 -20.64 -15.86
N LYS A 756 16.90 -19.83 -15.16
CA LYS A 756 18.13 -19.26 -15.70
C LYS A 756 19.24 -20.29 -15.63
N ILE A 757 20.04 -20.34 -16.69
CA ILE A 757 21.14 -21.28 -16.88
C ILE A 757 22.36 -20.49 -17.32
N ALA A 758 23.51 -20.72 -16.70
CA ALA A 758 24.78 -20.07 -17.02
C ALA A 758 25.93 -21.08 -17.09
N PHE A 759 26.83 -20.93 -18.07
CA PHE A 759 27.99 -21.81 -18.29
C PHE A 759 29.12 -21.16 -19.11
#